data_AF-A0A6P9EFL5-F1
#
_entry.id   AF-A0A6P9EFL5-F1
#
_cell.length_a   1.000
_cell.length_b   1.000
_cell.length_c   1.000
_cell.angle_alpha   90.00
_cell.angle_beta   90.00
_cell.angle_gamma   90.00
#
_symmetry.space_group_name_H-M   'P 1'
#
loop_
_entity.id
_entity.type
_entity.pdbx_description
1 polymer ?
#
loop_
_entity_poly.entity_id
_entity_poly.type
_entity_poly.pdbx_seq_one_letter_code
_entity_poly.pdbx_strand_id
1 'polypeptide(L)'
;MGTARIPWVLCGDFNIIKDESERRGGRPRPFVAMEEFNQCIQTCGLLEMCSKGPNMTWCNGQGGQARSWARLDRCFIDTNFLNSFPNVSYQVLARSTSDHSPLVIQMGENLFRYGPSPFRFQYMWTDHLDFYSFVDGVWKREGLGHGLINLSSKLKRVKVALKEWNKSVFGRTNIIIKGLEARIDYLESRLQVSFNAEDDSDLLASKLELSTWLGREDTRLAHMAKKNWLKDGDQNSKFFHAFLKAKLHKRVQEMSMSDGRVLQSPLDIHTAAVDHFQEFLGQSSSRVLPNLSDLISPIITNEDNLTIGRDPSIEEVKDALFSIPIDSSPGPDGFGSGFFRVCWDLVKDDLLSAIVEFFHSHMLPKNFTASYIVLIPKVDKPSGFDKFRPISLCSVVYKICSKIIVARMTSLLPRMISKEQGAFIPGRSIFENISLTQEMVHSIHRKSIGGNVLVKLDMSKAYDRVDWNFLLHVLFSFGFSPNVCDLINSCISSPWYSVMMNGTPMGFFKGKRGLRQGKIGQFVQARGTPIISHLMYADDIVIFANGGKRSMRALMEVLNKYEEWTGQVLSKEKSAIFFSKKISVSRKHALLCSTGFTEGSFPFKYLGVPIVDGRLKACDFGDLLGKVNKKIAGWKMKILSAGGRTILLRHVLSSMATHLLAVLDVPKVVIRSLNKLISSFFWVESGGKSRRKWISWKHICTPTDEGGLGIRDFGDVQRALHMKLAWNLIKGNSLWAEFFRGKYVKGNHLSLLEPTKGTRFWKSIARSIPEVMNSSKWIVKEGNISFWYDNWDNEGPLYAQFPVTEQPLIKINECRIENEWDISLLNRLVGHQKANDLYEFFARQKEGEDVLVWLKDNEGNFTTKSAWDCIRVRAPPLPWAQWIWHTNLPKKISIMMWKATNNCLSVDKNISMVGVSMASKCNCCQKGHTEDLNHVLCTGDFARHIWRLAATHLGVHMAPFYTWKDQTNFWFRRAGKSSQVRTIFGLLPSIISWKLWERRCKARYEDKAHSKESVWHAIKIWLQRIMDQIMKVSSLSAQDMNILHRLEIPVLFPKPKRVRVVKWHRPPRGWVKLNTDGSSFGNPGTSGAGGVIRDEDGRLLLAYSVPLGLGTNNFAELSSLLEGVRRCHALGFYRVQIETDSQLVVNWIVKNKCPIWYLEDFWEDLQGHLNSLEYTPVKGSSPHGQIGYALPEDIMSLLPGFPLWLSRK
;
A
#
# COMPACT_ATOMS: atom_id res chain seq x y z
N MET A 1 10.79 -28.44 27.68
CA MET A 1 11.34 -27.15 27.19
C MET A 1 10.31 -26.03 27.13
N GLY A 2 9.27 -26.09 26.29
CA GLY A 2 8.33 -24.96 26.06
C GLY A 2 7.38 -24.54 27.22
N THR A 3 7.74 -24.81 28.48
CA THR A 3 6.92 -24.62 29.69
C THR A 3 7.66 -23.90 30.83
N ALA A 4 8.96 -23.62 30.70
CA ALA A 4 9.71 -22.88 31.71
C ALA A 4 9.16 -21.44 31.87
N ARG A 5 8.86 -21.04 33.12
CA ARG A 5 8.45 -19.65 33.45
C ARG A 5 9.64 -18.71 33.68
N ILE A 6 10.83 -19.25 33.87
CA ILE A 6 12.08 -18.50 34.07
C ILE A 6 12.74 -18.11 32.74
N PRO A 7 13.51 -17.01 32.68
CA PRO A 7 14.39 -16.69 31.56
C PRO A 7 15.36 -17.84 31.25
N TRP A 8 15.59 -18.16 29.97
CA TRP A 8 16.51 -19.24 29.61
C TRP A 8 17.31 -19.03 28.31
N VAL A 9 18.48 -19.67 28.31
CA VAL A 9 19.42 -19.80 27.20
C VAL A 9 19.49 -21.28 26.80
N LEU A 10 19.69 -21.55 25.51
CA LEU A 10 19.99 -22.87 24.98
C LEU A 10 21.19 -22.71 24.03
N CYS A 11 22.38 -23.09 24.46
CA CYS A 11 23.61 -22.96 23.66
C CYS A 11 24.40 -24.27 23.58
N GLY A 12 24.98 -24.52 22.42
CA GLY A 12 25.74 -25.74 22.10
C GLY A 12 25.68 -26.09 20.62
N ASP A 13 26.13 -27.29 20.29
CA ASP A 13 25.94 -27.91 18.98
C ASP A 13 24.50 -28.44 18.80
N PHE A 14 23.99 -28.33 17.58
CA PHE A 14 22.68 -28.85 17.17
C PHE A 14 22.77 -29.89 16.04
N ASN A 15 23.97 -30.20 15.54
CA ASN A 15 24.25 -31.13 14.42
C ASN A 15 23.58 -30.79 13.07
N ILE A 16 22.81 -29.69 13.00
CA ILE A 16 21.98 -29.32 11.85
C ILE A 16 22.00 -27.81 11.55
N ILE A 17 21.89 -27.49 10.25
CA ILE A 17 21.81 -26.13 9.71
C ILE A 17 20.34 -25.69 9.59
N LYS A 18 20.06 -24.38 9.59
CA LYS A 18 18.69 -23.86 9.44
C LYS A 18 18.32 -23.61 7.98
N ASP A 19 19.31 -23.31 7.14
CA ASP A 19 19.18 -23.19 5.70
C ASP A 19 20.50 -23.53 5.00
N GLU A 20 20.44 -23.86 3.71
CA GLU A 20 21.59 -24.35 2.93
C GLU A 20 22.72 -23.32 2.79
N SER A 21 22.49 -22.02 3.03
CA SER A 21 23.55 -21.00 3.00
C SER A 21 24.46 -21.03 4.24
N GLU A 22 24.06 -21.78 5.27
CA GLU A 22 24.84 -22.05 6.48
C GLU A 22 25.75 -23.29 6.34
N ARG A 23 25.99 -23.74 5.09
CA ARG A 23 26.97 -24.77 4.73
C ARG A 23 27.84 -24.33 3.54
N ARG A 24 29.07 -24.86 3.44
CA ARG A 24 29.89 -24.83 2.22
C ARG A 24 30.56 -26.20 2.03
N GLY A 25 30.40 -26.82 0.86
CA GLY A 25 31.01 -28.12 0.53
C GLY A 25 30.30 -29.35 1.12
N GLY A 26 30.58 -30.52 0.55
CA GLY A 26 29.92 -31.79 0.88
C GLY A 26 28.51 -31.92 0.28
N ARG A 27 27.81 -33.02 0.61
CA ARG A 27 26.46 -33.31 0.10
C ARG A 27 25.39 -32.41 0.77
N PRO A 28 24.31 -32.02 0.06
CA PRO A 28 23.20 -31.27 0.65
C PRO A 28 22.53 -32.01 1.81
N ARG A 29 21.99 -31.27 2.79
CA ARG A 29 21.21 -31.88 3.90
C ARG A 29 19.74 -32.08 3.49
N PRO A 30 19.03 -33.09 4.04
CA PRO A 30 17.60 -33.27 3.77
C PRO A 30 16.78 -32.04 4.20
N PHE A 31 15.97 -31.50 3.28
CA PHE A 31 15.14 -30.32 3.54
C PHE A 31 14.16 -30.53 4.70
N VAL A 32 13.63 -31.75 4.86
CA VAL A 32 12.68 -32.10 5.94
C VAL A 32 13.29 -31.86 7.32
N ALA A 33 14.52 -32.32 7.56
CA ALA A 33 15.19 -32.13 8.84
C ALA A 33 15.45 -30.63 9.13
N MET A 34 15.71 -29.82 8.10
CA MET A 34 15.78 -28.36 8.24
C MET A 34 14.40 -27.73 8.54
N GLU A 35 13.30 -28.22 7.95
CA GLU A 35 11.93 -27.80 8.27
C GLU A 35 11.61 -28.12 9.74
N GLU A 36 11.96 -29.33 10.21
CA GLU A 36 11.76 -29.79 11.59
C GLU A 36 12.59 -29.02 12.62
N PHE A 37 13.87 -28.76 12.38
CA PHE A 37 14.70 -27.97 13.29
C PHE A 37 14.20 -26.52 13.41
N ASN A 38 13.85 -25.89 12.29
CA ASN A 38 13.22 -24.57 12.32
C ASN A 38 11.86 -24.60 13.04
N GLN A 39 11.06 -25.67 12.88
CA GLN A 39 9.81 -25.86 13.60
C GLN A 39 10.05 -26.01 15.11
N CYS A 40 11.08 -26.72 15.55
CA CYS A 40 11.46 -26.82 16.97
C CYS A 40 11.79 -25.44 17.58
N ILE A 41 12.66 -24.66 16.92
CA ILE A 41 12.99 -23.28 17.32
C ILE A 41 11.71 -22.42 17.42
N GLN A 42 10.80 -22.54 16.46
CA GLN A 42 9.52 -21.82 16.43
C GLN A 42 8.58 -22.25 17.57
N THR A 43 8.44 -23.55 17.82
CA THR A 43 7.61 -24.11 18.89
C THR A 43 8.13 -23.70 20.27
N CYS A 44 9.44 -23.77 20.51
CA CYS A 44 10.05 -23.24 21.73
C CYS A 44 9.94 -21.70 21.81
N GLY A 45 9.87 -21.01 20.67
CA GLY A 45 9.76 -19.53 20.61
C GLY A 45 11.10 -18.82 20.74
N LEU A 46 12.17 -19.55 20.43
CA LEU A 46 13.55 -19.15 20.63
C LEU A 46 14.01 -18.09 19.63
N LEU A 47 14.91 -17.23 20.10
CA LEU A 47 15.56 -16.17 19.35
C LEU A 47 17.04 -16.50 19.26
N GLU A 48 17.60 -16.43 18.06
CA GLU A 48 19.03 -16.66 17.87
C GLU A 48 19.80 -15.41 18.33
N MET A 49 20.74 -15.61 19.24
CA MET A 49 21.52 -14.52 19.84
C MET A 49 22.51 -13.95 18.82
N CYS A 50 22.83 -12.66 18.92
CA CYS A 50 23.81 -12.05 18.02
C CYS A 50 25.19 -12.64 18.27
N SER A 51 25.82 -13.19 17.23
CA SER A 51 27.18 -13.73 17.29
C SER A 51 28.21 -12.81 16.62
N LYS A 52 29.32 -12.58 17.31
CA LYS A 52 30.58 -12.03 16.77
C LYS A 52 31.47 -13.15 16.23
N GLY A 53 32.50 -12.82 15.45
CA GLY A 53 33.47 -13.80 14.94
C GLY A 53 32.97 -14.64 13.74
N PRO A 54 33.65 -15.76 13.41
CA PRO A 54 33.38 -16.56 12.21
C PRO A 54 31.93 -17.07 12.11
N ASN A 55 31.37 -17.05 10.90
CA ASN A 55 29.99 -17.52 10.69
C ASN A 55 29.87 -19.04 10.54
N MET A 56 30.94 -19.76 10.20
CA MET A 56 30.96 -21.22 10.12
C MET A 56 31.72 -21.77 11.33
N THR A 57 30.98 -22.38 12.24
CA THR A 57 31.52 -22.89 13.52
C THR A 57 32.20 -24.23 13.34
N TRP A 58 31.68 -25.10 12.47
CA TRP A 58 32.18 -26.44 12.19
C TRP A 58 32.97 -26.54 10.87
N CYS A 59 34.02 -27.36 10.83
CA CYS A 59 34.76 -27.71 9.61
C CYS A 59 35.37 -29.12 9.69
N ASN A 60 35.15 -29.96 8.67
CA ASN A 60 35.58 -31.37 8.65
C ASN A 60 37.11 -31.64 8.56
N GLY A 61 37.97 -30.64 8.80
CA GLY A 61 39.44 -30.72 8.71
C GLY A 61 40.06 -30.91 7.31
N GLN A 62 39.40 -31.68 6.43
CA GLN A 62 39.92 -32.21 5.17
C GLN A 62 40.52 -31.15 4.21
N GLY A 63 41.44 -31.57 3.34
CA GLY A 63 42.09 -30.71 2.36
C GLY A 63 41.27 -30.45 1.09
N GLY A 64 41.64 -29.39 0.36
CA GLY A 64 41.13 -29.09 -0.99
C GLY A 64 39.60 -29.07 -1.10
N GLN A 65 39.07 -29.63 -2.20
CA GLN A 65 37.63 -29.70 -2.50
C GLN A 65 36.84 -30.62 -1.55
N ALA A 66 37.51 -31.49 -0.77
CA ALA A 66 36.87 -32.31 0.25
C ALA A 66 36.54 -31.51 1.53
N ARG A 67 37.14 -30.33 1.72
CA ARG A 67 36.87 -29.46 2.87
C ARG A 67 35.41 -29.00 2.87
N SER A 68 34.70 -29.30 3.96
CA SER A 68 33.32 -28.87 4.17
C SER A 68 33.11 -28.19 5.51
N TRP A 69 32.28 -27.16 5.50
CA TRP A 69 32.02 -26.23 6.59
C TRP A 69 30.53 -26.16 6.88
N ALA A 70 30.17 -26.00 8.14
CA ALA A 70 28.78 -25.79 8.54
C ALA A 70 28.67 -24.86 9.75
N ARG A 71 27.47 -24.35 10.00
CA ARG A 71 27.13 -23.63 11.22
C ARG A 71 26.18 -24.48 12.07
N LEU A 72 26.76 -25.28 12.95
CA LEU A 72 26.00 -26.20 13.81
C LEU A 72 25.79 -25.58 15.20
N ASP A 73 26.83 -24.94 15.73
CA ASP A 73 26.89 -24.36 17.08
C ASP A 73 26.22 -22.99 17.17
N ARG A 74 25.32 -22.83 18.14
CA ARG A 74 24.51 -21.61 18.32
C ARG A 74 24.19 -21.38 19.78
N CYS A 75 23.98 -20.10 20.14
CA CYS A 75 23.21 -19.75 21.32
C CYS A 75 21.83 -19.21 20.92
N PHE A 76 20.78 -19.79 21.47
CA PHE A 76 19.41 -19.30 21.44
C PHE A 76 18.97 -18.80 22.82
N ILE A 77 18.05 -17.84 22.85
CA ILE A 77 17.51 -17.23 24.06
C ILE A 77 15.99 -17.06 23.95
N ASP A 78 15.29 -17.10 25.06
CA ASP A 78 13.86 -16.83 25.11
C ASP A 78 13.56 -15.30 25.18
N THR A 79 12.29 -14.90 25.09
CA THR A 79 11.91 -13.48 25.12
C THR A 79 12.01 -12.88 26.53
N ASN A 80 11.93 -13.70 27.58
CA ASN A 80 12.14 -13.25 28.96
C ASN A 80 13.62 -13.00 29.25
N PHE A 81 14.53 -13.85 28.76
CA PHE A 81 15.97 -13.60 28.81
C PHE A 81 16.35 -12.31 28.06
N LEU A 82 15.78 -12.09 26.88
CA LEU A 82 15.91 -10.82 26.14
C LEU A 82 15.35 -9.60 26.91
N ASN A 83 14.39 -9.81 27.81
CA ASN A 83 13.82 -8.75 28.62
C ASN A 83 14.71 -8.33 29.78
N SER A 84 15.38 -9.29 30.44
CA SER A 84 16.31 -9.08 31.55
C SER A 84 17.71 -8.65 31.08
N PHE A 85 18.21 -9.23 29.99
CA PHE A 85 19.59 -9.03 29.50
C PHE A 85 19.61 -8.45 28.07
N PRO A 86 19.19 -7.17 27.87
CA PRO A 86 19.05 -6.54 26.56
C PRO A 86 20.37 -6.25 25.83
N ASN A 87 21.52 -6.49 26.47
CA ASN A 87 22.87 -6.30 25.91
C ASN A 87 23.65 -7.62 25.74
N VAL A 88 22.97 -8.78 25.73
CA VAL A 88 23.63 -10.09 25.54
C VAL A 88 24.01 -10.36 24.08
N SER A 89 25.19 -10.97 23.89
CA SER A 89 25.72 -11.50 22.62
C SER A 89 26.56 -12.76 22.87
N TYR A 90 26.98 -13.47 21.82
CA TYR A 90 28.06 -14.46 21.93
C TYR A 90 29.19 -14.19 20.93
N GLN A 91 30.37 -14.74 21.18
CA GLN A 91 31.52 -14.67 20.30
C GLN A 91 31.90 -16.09 19.88
N VAL A 92 32.09 -16.29 18.58
CA VAL A 92 32.67 -17.50 18.00
C VAL A 92 34.19 -17.31 17.99
N LEU A 93 34.92 -18.19 18.67
CA LEU A 93 36.39 -18.14 18.72
C LEU A 93 37.02 -18.93 17.56
N ALA A 94 38.32 -18.71 17.34
CA ALA A 94 39.11 -19.50 16.42
C ALA A 94 39.19 -20.96 16.87
N ARG A 95 39.26 -21.89 15.93
CA ARG A 95 39.55 -23.30 16.20
C ARG A 95 41.06 -23.49 16.31
N SER A 96 41.50 -24.09 17.41
CA SER A 96 42.87 -24.55 17.61
C SER A 96 43.02 -26.01 17.20
N THR A 97 42.31 -26.92 17.89
CA THR A 97 42.44 -28.38 17.73
C THR A 97 41.13 -29.12 17.44
N SER A 98 39.97 -28.52 17.75
CA SER A 98 38.66 -29.10 17.43
C SER A 98 38.19 -28.71 16.02
N ASP A 99 37.31 -29.53 15.45
CA ASP A 99 36.49 -29.25 14.28
C ASP A 99 35.36 -28.24 14.56
N HIS A 100 34.97 -28.03 15.82
CA HIS A 100 34.02 -27.01 16.31
C HIS A 100 34.72 -25.77 16.90
N SER A 101 34.18 -24.57 16.61
CA SER A 101 34.61 -23.29 17.21
C SER A 101 34.03 -23.11 18.62
N PRO A 102 34.84 -22.79 19.64
CA PRO A 102 34.34 -22.45 20.97
C PRO A 102 33.40 -21.23 20.96
N LEU A 103 32.35 -21.27 21.79
CA LEU A 103 31.37 -20.19 21.93
C LEU A 103 31.45 -19.55 23.32
N VAL A 104 31.64 -18.24 23.39
CA VAL A 104 31.66 -17.47 24.65
C VAL A 104 30.48 -16.52 24.70
N ILE A 105 29.64 -16.60 25.73
CA ILE A 105 28.53 -15.66 25.95
C ILE A 105 29.05 -14.40 26.66
N GLN A 106 28.74 -13.23 26.11
CA GLN A 106 29.09 -11.92 26.66
C GLN A 106 27.81 -11.19 27.09
N MET A 107 27.68 -10.92 28.39
CA MET A 107 26.66 -10.02 28.93
C MET A 107 27.29 -8.63 29.06
N GLY A 108 26.93 -7.69 28.17
CA GLY A 108 27.46 -6.34 28.22
C GLY A 108 26.79 -5.48 29.29
N GLU A 109 27.56 -4.65 29.98
CA GLU A 109 27.06 -3.59 30.87
C GLU A 109 26.23 -2.54 30.10
N ASN A 110 25.75 -1.52 30.82
CA ASN A 110 24.96 -0.43 30.23
C ASN A 110 25.81 0.41 29.26
N LEU A 111 25.58 0.21 27.96
CA LEU A 111 26.17 1.00 26.87
C LEU A 111 26.21 2.51 27.18
N PHE A 112 27.40 3.10 27.01
CA PHE A 112 27.61 4.55 27.04
C PHE A 112 26.52 5.30 26.27
N ARG A 113 26.02 6.40 26.85
CA ARG A 113 25.08 7.29 26.16
C ARG A 113 25.84 8.07 25.09
N TYR A 114 25.52 7.85 23.81
CA TYR A 114 26.13 8.47 22.62
C TYR A 114 25.84 9.99 22.48
N GLY A 115 25.76 10.74 23.58
CA GLY A 115 25.28 12.12 23.61
C GLY A 115 23.74 12.26 23.57
N PRO A 116 23.21 13.49 23.45
CA PRO A 116 21.78 13.76 23.47
C PRO A 116 21.07 13.32 22.17
N SER A 117 19.89 12.70 22.29
CA SER A 117 19.08 12.36 21.13
C SER A 117 18.42 13.61 20.52
N PRO A 118 18.37 13.74 19.17
CA PRO A 118 17.76 14.89 18.52
C PRO A 118 16.24 14.91 18.71
N PHE A 119 15.67 16.12 18.77
CA PHE A 119 14.22 16.35 18.85
C PHE A 119 13.49 15.69 17.68
N ARG A 120 12.35 15.08 17.98
CA ARG A 120 11.41 14.53 16.99
C ARG A 120 9.99 14.77 17.47
N PHE A 121 9.13 15.24 16.57
CA PHE A 121 7.71 15.37 16.80
C PHE A 121 7.09 14.02 17.16
N GLN A 122 6.31 13.94 18.24
CA GLN A 122 5.65 12.70 18.67
C GLN A 122 4.15 12.78 18.33
N TYR A 123 3.66 11.84 17.52
CA TYR A 123 2.28 11.90 17.02
C TYR A 123 1.22 11.82 18.14
N MET A 124 1.54 11.17 19.28
CA MET A 124 0.67 11.11 20.47
C MET A 124 0.27 12.48 21.03
N TRP A 125 1.05 13.54 20.71
CA TRP A 125 0.72 14.91 21.08
C TRP A 125 -0.56 15.39 20.42
N THR A 126 -0.87 14.92 19.20
CA THR A 126 -2.11 15.26 18.49
C THR A 126 -3.35 14.60 19.08
N ASP A 127 -3.16 13.63 19.98
CA ASP A 127 -4.22 12.96 20.76
C ASP A 127 -4.53 13.71 22.09
N HIS A 128 -4.15 14.99 22.18
CA HIS A 128 -4.42 15.89 23.32
C HIS A 128 -5.31 17.06 22.87
N LEU A 129 -6.35 17.37 23.65
CA LEU A 129 -7.34 18.40 23.32
C LEU A 129 -6.67 19.76 23.04
N ASP A 130 -5.79 20.19 23.93
CA ASP A 130 -5.12 21.49 23.87
C ASP A 130 -3.94 21.57 22.88
N PHE A 131 -3.62 20.50 22.14
CA PHE A 131 -2.47 20.50 21.24
C PHE A 131 -2.57 21.59 20.17
N TYR A 132 -3.75 21.74 19.57
CA TYR A 132 -3.96 22.68 18.47
C TYR A 132 -3.92 24.13 18.95
N SER A 133 -4.59 24.44 20.07
CA SER A 133 -4.59 25.76 20.70
C SER A 133 -3.21 26.15 21.25
N PHE A 134 -2.46 25.19 21.83
CA PHE A 134 -1.08 25.39 22.25
C PHE A 134 -0.16 25.75 21.07
N VAL A 135 -0.27 25.05 19.93
CA VAL A 135 0.52 25.38 18.74
C VAL A 135 0.11 26.73 18.16
N ASP A 136 -1.19 27.03 18.05
CA ASP A 136 -1.72 28.30 17.56
C ASP A 136 -1.18 29.51 18.35
N GLY A 137 -1.25 29.46 19.69
CA GLY A 137 -0.74 30.52 20.59
C GLY A 137 0.79 30.70 20.60
N VAL A 138 1.54 29.77 20.00
CA VAL A 138 2.99 29.89 19.77
C VAL A 138 3.30 30.29 18.31
N TRP A 139 2.46 29.88 17.35
CA TRP A 139 2.65 30.12 15.92
C TRP A 139 2.25 31.53 15.47
N LYS A 140 1.19 32.09 16.04
CA LYS A 140 0.71 33.46 15.76
C LYS A 140 1.69 34.57 16.16
N ARG A 141 2.70 34.28 16.97
CA ARG A 141 3.74 35.23 17.35
C ARG A 141 4.66 35.51 16.17
N GLU A 142 4.85 36.79 15.84
CA GLU A 142 5.62 37.25 14.68
C GLU A 142 6.97 36.55 14.52
N GLY A 143 7.27 36.15 13.28
CA GLY A 143 8.53 35.51 12.91
C GLY A 143 9.68 36.50 12.78
N LEU A 144 10.84 36.00 12.34
CA LEU A 144 11.96 36.84 11.92
C LEU A 144 11.94 36.92 10.38
N GLY A 145 11.76 38.12 9.83
CA GLY A 145 11.70 38.35 8.39
C GLY A 145 10.44 37.76 7.72
N HIS A 146 10.55 37.40 6.43
CA HIS A 146 9.49 36.79 5.63
C HIS A 146 9.82 35.33 5.23
N GLY A 147 8.86 34.67 4.55
CA GLY A 147 8.95 33.34 3.94
C GLY A 147 9.82 32.30 4.68
N LEU A 148 10.95 31.90 4.08
CA LEU A 148 11.83 30.83 4.57
C LEU A 148 12.42 31.14 5.95
N ILE A 149 12.78 32.39 6.22
CA ILE A 149 13.38 32.81 7.49
C ILE A 149 12.28 32.86 8.58
N ASN A 150 11.11 33.42 8.25
CA ASN A 150 9.92 33.44 9.10
C ASN A 150 9.53 32.00 9.51
N LEU A 151 9.29 31.12 8.54
CA LEU A 151 8.91 29.72 8.76
C LEU A 151 9.96 28.98 9.61
N SER A 152 11.24 29.19 9.34
CA SER A 152 12.35 28.65 10.14
C SER A 152 12.29 29.11 11.61
N SER A 153 12.02 30.40 11.83
CA SER A 153 11.92 30.99 13.18
C SER A 153 10.71 30.45 13.96
N LYS A 154 9.53 30.36 13.33
CA LYS A 154 8.30 29.80 13.93
C LYS A 154 8.46 28.32 14.28
N LEU A 155 9.04 27.51 13.37
CA LEU A 155 9.37 26.10 13.64
C LEU A 155 10.37 25.95 14.79
N LYS A 156 11.41 26.79 14.87
CA LYS A 156 12.37 26.81 15.99
C LYS A 156 11.68 27.15 17.31
N ARG A 157 10.73 28.10 17.32
CA ARG A 157 9.94 28.49 18.50
C ARG A 157 9.07 27.35 19.00
N VAL A 158 8.25 26.75 18.13
CA VAL A 158 7.40 25.60 18.46
C VAL A 158 8.20 24.37 18.91
N LYS A 159 9.39 24.15 18.35
CA LYS A 159 10.32 23.08 18.77
C LYS A 159 10.83 23.23 20.21
N VAL A 160 10.96 24.46 20.72
CA VAL A 160 11.29 24.71 22.13
C VAL A 160 10.05 24.53 22.99
N ALA A 161 8.91 25.12 22.61
CA ALA A 161 7.66 25.02 23.36
C ALA A 161 7.19 23.55 23.54
N LEU A 162 7.17 22.75 22.47
CA LEU A 162 6.80 21.32 22.52
C LEU A 162 7.76 20.45 23.33
N LYS A 163 9.05 20.83 23.45
CA LYS A 163 9.98 20.11 24.34
C LYS A 163 9.56 20.25 25.79
N GLU A 164 9.19 21.46 26.20
CA GLU A 164 8.84 21.76 27.60
C GLU A 164 7.45 21.21 27.94
N TRP A 165 6.46 21.44 27.08
CA TRP A 165 5.11 20.87 27.20
C TRP A 165 5.12 19.33 27.24
N ASN A 166 6.02 18.67 26.52
CA ASN A 166 6.22 17.22 26.68
C ASN A 166 6.73 16.83 28.07
N LYS A 167 7.59 17.62 28.73
CA LYS A 167 8.04 17.32 30.09
C LYS A 167 6.88 17.45 31.08
N SER A 168 6.16 18.57 31.05
CA SER A 168 5.12 18.89 32.03
C SER A 168 3.85 18.06 31.86
N VAL A 169 3.39 17.82 30.62
CA VAL A 169 2.11 17.14 30.36
C VAL A 169 2.27 15.63 30.14
N PHE A 170 3.36 15.16 29.51
CA PHE A 170 3.53 13.74 29.13
C PHE A 170 4.60 12.99 29.94
N GLY A 171 5.58 13.70 30.52
CA GLY A 171 6.60 13.16 31.42
C GLY A 171 7.24 11.84 30.95
N ARG A 172 7.02 10.78 31.75
CA ARG A 172 7.38 9.39 31.42
C ARG A 172 6.11 8.54 31.44
N THR A 173 5.50 8.34 30.28
CA THR A 173 4.26 7.55 30.06
C THR A 173 4.19 6.25 30.88
N ASN A 174 5.26 5.44 30.85
CA ASN A 174 5.35 4.17 31.58
C ASN A 174 5.23 4.29 33.12
N ILE A 175 5.51 5.45 33.71
CA ILE A 175 5.34 5.69 35.16
C ILE A 175 3.88 6.04 35.44
N ILE A 176 3.27 6.90 34.61
CA ILE A 176 1.86 7.30 34.71
C ILE A 176 0.95 6.06 34.57
N ILE A 177 1.20 5.23 33.54
CA ILE A 177 0.48 3.97 33.31
C ILE A 177 0.55 3.06 34.55
N LYS A 178 1.75 2.85 35.13
CA LYS A 178 1.90 2.03 36.34
C LYS A 178 1.23 2.62 37.58
N GLY A 179 1.25 3.95 37.73
CA GLY A 179 0.57 4.63 38.82
C GLY A 179 -0.96 4.47 38.74
N LEU A 180 -1.51 4.54 37.53
CA LEU A 180 -2.94 4.31 37.28
C LEU A 180 -3.33 2.84 37.42
N GLU A 181 -2.49 1.89 36.97
CA GLU A 181 -2.67 0.45 37.25
C GLU A 181 -2.74 0.21 38.77
N ALA A 182 -1.80 0.75 39.55
CA ALA A 182 -1.80 0.62 41.01
C ALA A 182 -2.99 1.33 41.70
N ARG A 183 -3.42 2.51 41.22
CA ARG A 183 -4.62 3.20 41.74
C ARG A 183 -5.89 2.38 41.50
N ILE A 184 -6.00 1.73 40.34
CA ILE A 184 -7.12 0.85 39.99
C ILE A 184 -7.13 -0.38 40.91
N ASP A 185 -6.00 -1.06 41.09
CA ASP A 185 -5.91 -2.22 41.99
C ASP A 185 -6.28 -1.85 43.45
N TYR A 186 -5.86 -0.67 43.92
CA TYR A 186 -6.22 -0.14 45.24
C TYR A 186 -7.72 0.16 45.39
N LEU A 187 -8.32 0.85 44.42
CA LEU A 187 -9.76 1.17 44.44
C LEU A 187 -10.64 -0.07 44.27
N GLU A 188 -10.28 -1.02 43.39
CA GLU A 188 -10.96 -2.32 43.30
C GLU A 188 -10.86 -3.12 44.60
N SER A 189 -9.76 -3.01 45.34
CA SER A 189 -9.58 -3.65 46.65
C SER A 189 -10.48 -3.03 47.73
N ARG A 190 -10.61 -1.69 47.76
CA ARG A 190 -11.52 -1.01 48.71
C ARG A 190 -12.98 -1.34 48.45
N LEU A 191 -13.42 -1.33 47.19
CA LEU A 191 -14.80 -1.66 46.82
C LEU A 191 -15.19 -3.13 47.08
N GLN A 192 -14.22 -4.03 47.24
CA GLN A 192 -14.46 -5.41 47.70
C GLN A 192 -14.66 -5.53 49.21
N VAL A 193 -14.18 -4.57 50.01
CA VAL A 193 -14.39 -4.51 51.46
C VAL A 193 -15.70 -3.79 51.80
N SER A 194 -15.97 -2.68 51.13
CA SER A 194 -17.22 -1.91 51.28
C SER A 194 -17.49 -1.07 50.04
N PHE A 195 -18.73 -1.04 49.57
CA PHE A 195 -19.11 -0.21 48.42
C PHE A 195 -19.16 1.29 48.80
N ASN A 196 -18.52 2.13 48.00
CA ASN A 196 -18.59 3.58 48.08
C ASN A 196 -18.78 4.15 46.67
N ALA A 197 -19.76 5.03 46.49
CA ALA A 197 -20.05 5.65 45.20
C ALA A 197 -18.92 6.59 44.72
N GLU A 198 -18.19 7.24 45.64
CA GLU A 198 -17.04 8.07 45.28
C GLU A 198 -15.90 7.20 44.74
N ASP A 199 -15.54 6.12 45.43
CA ASP A 199 -14.47 5.21 44.98
C ASP A 199 -14.80 4.50 43.65
N ASP A 200 -16.07 4.19 43.36
CA ASP A 200 -16.48 3.61 42.07
C ASP A 200 -16.43 4.64 40.92
N SER A 201 -16.82 5.89 41.19
CA SER A 201 -16.65 7.01 40.25
C SER A 201 -15.16 7.27 39.95
N ASP A 202 -14.34 7.30 41.00
CA ASP A 202 -12.90 7.54 40.90
C ASP A 202 -12.16 6.37 40.22
N LEU A 203 -12.65 5.15 40.40
CA LEU A 203 -12.21 3.95 39.70
C LEU A 203 -12.60 3.99 38.21
N LEU A 204 -13.80 4.46 37.87
CA LEU A 204 -14.24 4.66 36.49
C LEU A 204 -13.37 5.72 35.78
N ALA A 205 -13.12 6.85 36.45
CA ALA A 205 -12.23 7.90 35.96
C ALA A 205 -10.80 7.36 35.74
N SER A 206 -10.22 6.68 36.74
CA SER A 206 -8.90 6.05 36.65
C SER A 206 -8.80 5.03 35.50
N LYS A 207 -9.84 4.21 35.29
CA LYS A 207 -9.93 3.25 34.17
C LYS A 207 -10.06 3.91 32.81
N LEU A 208 -10.69 5.08 32.73
CA LEU A 208 -10.77 5.89 31.51
C LEU A 208 -9.42 6.55 31.21
N GLU A 209 -8.78 7.16 32.21
CA GLU A 209 -7.46 7.79 32.06
C GLU A 209 -6.38 6.78 31.67
N LEU A 210 -6.33 5.61 32.33
CA LEU A 210 -5.41 4.53 31.96
C LEU A 210 -5.60 4.10 30.51
N SER A 211 -6.84 4.01 30.03
CA SER A 211 -7.12 3.70 28.63
C SER A 211 -6.61 4.76 27.66
N THR A 212 -6.68 6.03 28.05
CA THR A 212 -6.16 7.16 27.28
C THR A 212 -4.63 7.14 27.22
N TRP A 213 -3.96 6.87 28.35
CA TRP A 213 -2.50 6.73 28.40
C TRP A 213 -1.97 5.50 27.67
N LEU A 214 -2.64 4.36 27.77
CA LEU A 214 -2.32 3.16 26.98
C LEU A 214 -2.48 3.44 25.48
N GLY A 215 -3.52 4.16 25.06
CA GLY A 215 -3.71 4.60 23.67
C GLY A 215 -2.57 5.50 23.18
N ARG A 216 -2.22 6.54 23.96
CA ARG A 216 -1.10 7.46 23.66
C ARG A 216 0.24 6.72 23.57
N GLU A 217 0.51 5.78 24.49
CA GLU A 217 1.72 4.95 24.48
C GLU A 217 1.75 4.00 23.28
N ASP A 218 0.63 3.37 22.90
CA ASP A 218 0.58 2.55 21.67
C ASP A 218 0.78 3.40 20.40
N THR A 219 0.20 4.61 20.30
CA THR A 219 0.50 5.58 19.22
C THR A 219 2.01 5.88 19.16
N ARG A 220 2.64 6.16 20.31
CA ARG A 220 4.07 6.47 20.45
C ARG A 220 4.94 5.27 20.03
N LEU A 221 4.63 4.07 20.51
CA LEU A 221 5.34 2.82 20.21
C LEU A 221 5.20 2.41 18.75
N ALA A 222 4.01 2.51 18.17
CA ALA A 222 3.75 2.22 16.76
C ALA A 222 4.54 3.17 15.83
N HIS A 223 4.57 4.47 16.18
CA HIS A 223 5.37 5.48 15.48
C HIS A 223 6.88 5.19 15.57
N MET A 224 7.39 4.83 16.75
CA MET A 224 8.80 4.42 16.92
C MET A 224 9.15 3.12 16.18
N ALA A 225 8.24 2.15 16.14
CA ALA A 225 8.45 0.85 15.49
C ALA A 225 8.33 0.90 13.95
N LYS A 226 7.62 1.90 13.41
CA LYS A 226 7.30 2.06 11.97
C LYS A 226 6.73 0.78 11.34
N LYS A 227 5.54 0.37 11.81
CA LYS A 227 4.83 -0.83 11.35
C LYS A 227 3.39 -0.50 10.96
N ASN A 228 3.24 0.30 9.90
CA ASN A 228 1.93 0.80 9.45
C ASN A 228 0.89 -0.30 9.17
N TRP A 229 1.31 -1.52 8.77
CA TRP A 229 0.37 -2.64 8.60
C TRP A 229 -0.35 -3.06 9.88
N LEU A 230 0.10 -2.65 11.07
CA LEU A 230 -0.57 -2.90 12.35
C LEU A 230 -1.63 -1.84 12.70
N LYS A 231 -1.72 -0.72 11.95
CA LYS A 231 -2.72 0.35 12.19
C LYS A 231 -4.16 -0.12 11.92
N ASP A 232 -4.36 -1.07 11.00
CA ASP A 232 -5.64 -1.74 10.72
C ASP A 232 -6.05 -2.74 11.83
N GLY A 233 -5.30 -2.79 12.95
CA GLY A 233 -5.18 -3.98 13.78
C GLY A 233 -5.44 -3.81 15.27
N ASP A 234 -5.31 -4.96 15.94
CA ASP A 234 -5.49 -5.13 17.37
C ASP A 234 -4.29 -4.53 18.12
N GLN A 235 -4.56 -3.61 19.06
CA GLN A 235 -3.55 -2.97 19.93
C GLN A 235 -2.62 -4.02 20.55
N ASN A 236 -1.31 -3.81 20.41
CA ASN A 236 -0.31 -4.81 20.77
C ASN A 236 1.04 -4.16 21.14
N SER A 237 1.02 -3.36 22.21
CA SER A 237 2.21 -2.81 22.88
C SER A 237 3.31 -3.85 23.06
N LYS A 238 2.96 -5.09 23.47
CA LYS A 238 3.90 -6.21 23.61
C LYS A 238 4.66 -6.53 22.31
N PHE A 239 4.00 -6.51 21.15
CA PHE A 239 4.65 -6.65 19.83
C PHE A 239 5.58 -5.47 19.55
N PHE A 240 5.17 -4.24 19.82
CA PHE A 240 6.01 -3.06 19.56
C PHE A 240 7.23 -3.00 20.50
N HIS A 241 7.09 -3.29 21.79
CA HIS A 241 8.21 -3.41 22.73
C HIS A 241 9.18 -4.52 22.30
N ALA A 242 8.68 -5.72 21.96
CA ALA A 242 9.53 -6.81 21.47
C ALA A 242 10.25 -6.44 20.16
N PHE A 243 9.58 -5.73 19.24
CA PHE A 243 10.21 -5.21 18.02
C PHE A 243 11.31 -4.19 18.31
N LEU A 244 11.06 -3.25 19.22
CA LEU A 244 12.00 -2.20 19.59
C LEU A 244 13.21 -2.77 20.35
N LYS A 245 13.01 -3.71 21.28
CA LYS A 245 14.12 -4.46 21.92
C LYS A 245 14.93 -5.25 20.90
N ALA A 246 14.29 -6.03 20.02
CA ALA A 246 14.97 -6.76 18.94
C ALA A 246 15.73 -5.86 17.95
N LYS A 247 15.42 -4.56 17.89
CA LYS A 247 16.18 -3.56 17.13
C LYS A 247 17.43 -3.07 17.89
N LEU A 248 17.43 -3.07 19.23
CA LEU A 248 18.62 -2.74 20.04
C LEU A 248 19.74 -3.77 19.87
N HIS A 249 19.40 -5.07 19.84
CA HIS A 249 20.36 -6.14 19.52
C HIS A 249 20.91 -6.09 18.07
N LYS A 250 20.37 -5.21 17.21
CA LYS A 250 20.88 -4.92 15.86
C LYS A 250 21.60 -3.56 15.75
N ARG A 251 22.03 -3.00 16.88
CA ARG A 251 23.00 -1.89 16.92
C ARG A 251 24.37 -2.35 16.42
N VAL A 252 25.13 -1.40 15.88
CA VAL A 252 26.53 -1.62 15.50
C VAL A 252 27.37 -1.59 16.78
N GLN A 253 28.11 -2.68 17.06
CA GLN A 253 29.05 -2.77 18.19
C GLN A 253 30.52 -2.83 17.72
N GLU A 254 30.75 -3.27 16.49
CA GLU A 254 32.07 -3.46 15.89
C GLU A 254 32.04 -3.04 14.41
N MET A 255 33.17 -2.56 13.88
CA MET A 255 33.35 -2.19 12.48
C MET A 255 34.75 -2.57 12.02
N SER A 256 34.88 -3.34 10.95
CA SER A 256 36.14 -3.59 10.26
C SER A 256 36.41 -2.51 9.20
N MET A 257 37.60 -1.95 9.24
CA MET A 257 38.11 -0.98 8.27
C MET A 257 38.82 -1.69 7.11
N SER A 258 39.03 -0.98 6.00
CA SER A 258 39.68 -1.54 4.79
C SER A 258 41.17 -1.83 4.96
N ASP A 259 41.80 -1.28 6.00
CA ASP A 259 43.18 -1.54 6.42
C ASP A 259 43.32 -2.73 7.39
N GLY A 260 42.22 -3.43 7.69
CA GLY A 260 42.18 -4.57 8.61
C GLY A 260 41.95 -4.20 10.08
N ARG A 261 41.96 -2.93 10.47
CA ARG A 261 41.66 -2.51 11.86
C ARG A 261 40.20 -2.81 12.22
N VAL A 262 39.94 -3.22 13.45
CA VAL A 262 38.59 -3.46 13.98
C VAL A 262 38.29 -2.47 15.09
N LEU A 263 37.41 -1.52 14.80
CA LEU A 263 36.91 -0.54 15.77
C LEU A 263 35.82 -1.18 16.63
N GLN A 264 35.95 -1.06 17.95
CA GLN A 264 34.95 -1.54 18.93
C GLN A 264 34.40 -0.41 19.82
N SER A 265 35.08 0.74 19.83
CA SER A 265 34.64 1.94 20.55
C SER A 265 33.41 2.58 19.87
N PRO A 266 32.34 2.89 20.62
CA PRO A 266 31.21 3.71 20.18
C PRO A 266 31.59 5.02 19.49
N LEU A 267 32.66 5.68 19.94
CA LEU A 267 33.10 6.98 19.46
C LEU A 267 33.87 6.82 18.13
N ASP A 268 34.86 5.95 18.11
CA ASP A 268 35.76 5.73 16.97
C ASP A 268 34.98 5.23 15.74
N ILE A 269 33.99 4.34 15.96
CA ILE A 269 33.05 3.89 14.91
C ILE A 269 32.23 5.06 14.35
N HIS A 270 31.93 6.09 15.14
CA HIS A 270 31.17 7.27 14.71
C HIS A 270 32.07 8.28 14.01
N THR A 271 33.28 8.54 14.52
CA THR A 271 34.31 9.38 13.88
C THR A 271 34.69 8.82 12.51
N ALA A 272 35.09 7.55 12.43
CA ALA A 272 35.42 6.90 11.17
C ALA A 272 34.24 6.86 10.18
N ALA A 273 33.00 6.91 10.66
CA ALA A 273 31.83 7.07 9.78
C ALA A 273 31.70 8.51 9.25
N VAL A 274 31.95 9.53 10.08
CA VAL A 274 32.02 10.94 9.63
C VAL A 274 33.11 11.08 8.58
N ASP A 275 34.33 10.62 8.86
CA ASP A 275 35.48 10.71 7.95
C ASP A 275 35.18 10.03 6.61
N HIS A 276 34.69 8.77 6.65
CA HIS A 276 34.34 8.02 5.45
C HIS A 276 33.29 8.73 4.58
N PHE A 277 32.24 9.31 5.16
CA PHE A 277 31.21 10.01 4.38
C PHE A 277 31.62 11.44 3.99
N GLN A 278 32.48 12.10 4.75
CA GLN A 278 33.02 13.42 4.44
C GLN A 278 34.01 13.35 3.28
N GLU A 279 34.94 12.38 3.28
CA GLU A 279 35.83 12.14 2.13
C GLU A 279 35.00 11.72 0.90
N PHE A 280 34.10 10.74 1.08
CA PHE A 280 33.35 10.15 -0.03
C PHE A 280 32.39 11.13 -0.72
N LEU A 281 31.80 12.09 -0.01
CA LEU A 281 30.90 13.11 -0.56
C LEU A 281 31.56 14.49 -0.76
N GLY A 282 32.76 14.71 -0.22
CA GLY A 282 33.48 16.01 -0.23
C GLY A 282 34.55 16.16 -1.31
N GLN A 283 34.85 15.09 -2.07
CA GLN A 283 35.65 15.14 -3.29
C GLN A 283 34.86 15.80 -4.44
N SER A 284 35.42 16.84 -5.04
CA SER A 284 34.98 17.43 -6.31
C SER A 284 35.88 16.93 -7.44
N SER A 285 35.31 16.70 -8.63
CA SER A 285 36.08 16.52 -9.87
C SER A 285 35.83 17.67 -10.83
N SER A 286 36.86 18.40 -11.21
CA SER A 286 36.79 19.19 -12.45
C SER A 286 36.91 18.22 -13.62
N ARG A 287 35.88 18.15 -14.45
CA ARG A 287 35.83 17.29 -15.66
C ARG A 287 35.55 18.15 -16.87
N VAL A 288 36.16 17.81 -17.99
CA VAL A 288 35.80 18.40 -19.28
C VAL A 288 34.39 17.92 -19.63
N LEU A 289 33.48 18.86 -19.92
CA LEU A 289 32.15 18.51 -20.41
C LEU A 289 32.25 18.07 -21.88
N PRO A 290 31.70 16.91 -22.27
CA PRO A 290 31.69 16.47 -23.66
C PRO A 290 30.70 17.31 -24.47
N ASN A 291 30.91 17.43 -25.79
CA ASN A 291 29.84 17.90 -26.67
C ASN A 291 28.74 16.83 -26.75
N LEU A 292 27.48 17.25 -26.56
CA LEU A 292 26.29 16.40 -26.59
C LEU A 292 25.37 16.66 -27.80
N SER A 293 25.72 17.57 -28.72
CA SER A 293 24.88 17.92 -29.90
C SER A 293 24.41 16.71 -30.71
N ASP A 294 25.29 15.73 -30.85
CA ASP A 294 25.09 14.56 -31.72
C ASP A 294 24.32 13.43 -31.01
N LEU A 295 24.00 13.63 -29.73
CA LEU A 295 23.39 12.65 -28.82
C LEU A 295 22.07 13.14 -28.20
N ILE A 296 21.90 14.45 -28.03
CA ILE A 296 20.75 15.09 -27.40
C ILE A 296 20.31 16.29 -28.23
N SER A 297 19.08 16.24 -28.73
CA SER A 297 18.41 17.39 -29.34
C SER A 297 17.57 18.15 -28.30
N PRO A 298 17.42 19.49 -28.42
CA PRO A 298 16.50 20.24 -27.58
C PRO A 298 15.06 19.85 -27.92
N ILE A 299 14.32 19.39 -26.91
CA ILE A 299 12.91 18.92 -27.05
C ILE A 299 11.97 19.55 -26.03
N ILE A 300 12.49 20.30 -25.05
CA ILE A 300 11.71 21.01 -24.04
C ILE A 300 11.39 22.42 -24.57
N THR A 301 10.12 22.80 -24.56
CA THR A 301 9.66 24.09 -25.11
C THR A 301 9.80 25.24 -24.11
N ASN A 302 9.59 26.47 -24.57
CA ASN A 302 9.47 27.63 -23.67
C ASN A 302 8.24 27.50 -22.75
N GLU A 303 7.15 26.90 -23.22
CA GLU A 303 5.94 26.62 -22.42
C GLU A 303 6.19 25.54 -21.34
N ASP A 304 6.91 24.47 -21.68
CA ASP A 304 7.36 23.46 -20.71
C ASP A 304 8.20 24.13 -19.60
N ASN A 305 9.11 25.03 -19.97
CA ASN A 305 9.96 25.77 -19.04
C ASN A 305 9.16 26.73 -18.14
N LEU A 306 8.26 27.54 -18.70
CA LEU A 306 7.38 28.43 -17.94
C LEU A 306 6.50 27.64 -16.97
N THR A 307 5.97 26.49 -17.40
CA THR A 307 5.16 25.60 -16.57
C THR A 307 5.92 25.04 -15.38
N ILE A 308 7.22 24.74 -15.54
CA ILE A 308 8.08 24.30 -14.42
C ILE A 308 8.44 25.47 -13.50
N GLY A 309 8.81 26.62 -14.05
CA GLY A 309 9.36 27.77 -13.33
C GLY A 309 8.36 28.66 -12.59
N ARG A 310 7.06 28.64 -12.98
CA ARG A 310 5.99 29.47 -12.37
C ARG A 310 5.86 29.30 -10.85
N ASP A 311 5.29 30.29 -10.17
CA ASP A 311 4.94 30.23 -8.76
C ASP A 311 4.08 28.97 -8.41
N PRO A 312 4.37 28.26 -7.31
CA PRO A 312 3.53 27.14 -6.87
C PRO A 312 2.20 27.57 -6.25
N SER A 313 1.11 26.92 -6.64
CA SER A 313 -0.20 27.13 -6.00
C SER A 313 -0.29 26.48 -4.61
N ILE A 314 -1.25 26.93 -3.80
CA ILE A 314 -1.51 26.32 -2.50
C ILE A 314 -1.97 24.85 -2.63
N GLU A 315 -2.66 24.51 -3.71
CA GLU A 315 -2.99 23.13 -4.10
C GLU A 315 -1.74 22.30 -4.41
N GLU A 316 -0.80 22.80 -5.22
CA GLU A 316 0.47 22.10 -5.52
C GLU A 316 1.30 21.88 -4.24
N VAL A 317 1.39 22.87 -3.36
CA VAL A 317 2.05 22.75 -2.04
C VAL A 317 1.34 21.72 -1.15
N LYS A 318 0.01 21.72 -1.15
CA LYS A 318 -0.82 20.79 -0.37
C LYS A 318 -0.65 19.36 -0.87
N ASP A 319 -0.73 19.10 -2.17
CA ASP A 319 -0.58 17.75 -2.72
C ASP A 319 0.86 17.23 -2.61
N ALA A 320 1.86 18.11 -2.75
CA ALA A 320 3.24 17.80 -2.45
C ALA A 320 3.40 17.36 -0.97
N LEU A 321 2.83 18.08 -0.01
CA LEU A 321 2.84 17.69 1.41
C LEU A 321 2.01 16.41 1.68
N PHE A 322 0.82 16.31 1.12
CA PHE A 322 -0.13 15.22 1.36
C PHE A 322 0.26 13.92 0.63
N SER A 323 1.23 13.97 -0.27
CA SER A 323 1.93 12.78 -0.80
C SER A 323 3.14 12.31 0.05
N ILE A 324 3.59 13.05 1.07
CA ILE A 324 4.68 12.63 1.98
C ILE A 324 4.11 11.83 3.17
N PRO A 325 4.39 10.52 3.33
CA PRO A 325 3.76 9.66 4.35
C PRO A 325 3.83 10.24 5.77
N ILE A 326 2.73 10.12 6.52
CA ILE A 326 2.52 10.82 7.79
C ILE A 326 3.56 10.49 8.88
N ASP A 327 4.06 9.24 8.90
CA ASP A 327 5.13 8.71 9.77
C ASP A 327 6.54 8.73 9.12
N SER A 328 6.70 9.49 8.04
CA SER A 328 8.01 9.76 7.43
C SER A 328 8.96 10.38 8.45
N SER A 329 10.24 10.00 8.39
CA SER A 329 11.22 10.56 9.34
C SER A 329 11.49 12.04 9.04
N PRO A 330 11.56 12.88 10.09
CA PRO A 330 11.98 14.28 9.98
C PRO A 330 13.48 14.39 9.68
N GLY A 331 13.92 15.59 9.31
CA GLY A 331 15.33 15.95 9.26
C GLY A 331 15.83 16.47 10.62
N PRO A 332 16.89 17.31 10.63
CA PRO A 332 17.40 17.99 11.82
C PRO A 332 16.43 19.01 12.44
N ASP A 333 15.44 19.47 11.67
CA ASP A 333 14.27 20.21 12.14
C ASP A 333 13.49 19.43 13.20
N GLY A 334 13.29 18.13 12.99
CA GLY A 334 12.55 17.22 13.87
C GLY A 334 11.05 17.15 13.60
N PHE A 335 10.52 17.91 12.63
CA PHE A 335 9.11 17.91 12.23
C PHE A 335 8.88 16.97 11.04
N GLY A 336 7.95 16.01 11.19
CA GLY A 336 7.49 15.16 10.09
C GLY A 336 6.27 15.75 9.39
N SER A 337 5.87 15.22 8.22
CA SER A 337 4.70 15.73 7.49
C SER A 337 3.39 15.62 8.29
N GLY A 338 3.31 14.74 9.29
CA GLY A 338 2.19 14.70 10.24
C GLY A 338 1.95 16.00 11.01
N PHE A 339 2.99 16.76 11.36
CA PHE A 339 2.81 18.07 11.99
C PHE A 339 2.13 19.05 11.02
N PHE A 340 2.70 19.23 9.83
CA PHE A 340 2.18 20.15 8.80
C PHE A 340 0.78 19.77 8.29
N ARG A 341 0.39 18.48 8.34
CA ARG A 341 -0.97 18.03 7.99
C ARG A 341 -2.00 18.34 9.09
N VAL A 342 -1.65 18.12 10.37
CA VAL A 342 -2.57 18.34 11.49
C VAL A 342 -2.73 19.84 11.77
N CYS A 343 -1.65 20.62 11.61
CA CYS A 343 -1.65 22.07 11.77
C CYS A 343 -1.83 22.79 10.43
N TRP A 344 -2.37 22.15 9.38
CA TRP A 344 -2.39 22.70 8.02
C TRP A 344 -2.96 24.12 7.97
N ASP A 345 -4.13 24.33 8.56
CA ASP A 345 -4.83 25.63 8.54
C ASP A 345 -4.12 26.73 9.35
N LEU A 346 -3.10 26.39 10.16
CA LEU A 346 -2.22 27.35 10.86
C LEU A 346 -0.95 27.67 10.06
N VAL A 347 -0.41 26.72 9.32
CA VAL A 347 0.94 26.81 8.71
C VAL A 347 0.93 27.04 7.20
N LYS A 348 -0.21 26.83 6.54
CA LYS A 348 -0.36 26.84 5.08
C LYS A 348 0.19 28.09 4.39
N ASP A 349 -0.06 29.27 4.95
CA ASP A 349 0.22 30.55 4.30
C ASP A 349 1.70 30.95 4.50
N ASP A 350 2.26 30.75 5.71
CA ASP A 350 3.70 30.81 5.98
C ASP A 350 4.49 29.81 5.11
N LEU A 351 3.95 28.62 4.90
CA LEU A 351 4.55 27.58 4.07
C LEU A 351 4.51 27.92 2.59
N LEU A 352 3.39 28.45 2.08
CA LEU A 352 3.28 28.91 0.69
C LEU A 352 4.31 30.00 0.40
N SER A 353 4.36 31.05 1.24
CA SER A 353 5.33 32.14 1.12
C SER A 353 6.78 31.61 1.08
N ALA A 354 7.13 30.67 1.95
CA ALA A 354 8.46 30.06 1.99
C ALA A 354 8.77 29.17 0.75
N ILE A 355 7.77 28.57 0.11
CA ILE A 355 7.97 27.80 -1.12
C ILE A 355 8.10 28.73 -2.34
N VAL A 356 7.29 29.80 -2.42
CA VAL A 356 7.39 30.81 -3.49
C VAL A 356 8.74 31.55 -3.43
N GLU A 357 9.20 31.96 -2.24
CA GLU A 357 10.53 32.57 -2.05
C GLU A 357 11.66 31.68 -2.59
N PHE A 358 11.56 30.36 -2.43
CA PHE A 358 12.53 29.42 -3.03
C PHE A 358 12.45 29.40 -4.57
N PHE A 359 11.25 29.49 -5.15
CA PHE A 359 11.11 29.50 -6.62
C PHE A 359 11.68 30.79 -7.24
N HIS A 360 11.59 31.94 -6.56
CA HIS A 360 12.18 33.21 -7.03
C HIS A 360 13.67 33.37 -6.72
N SER A 361 14.11 33.05 -5.50
CA SER A 361 15.51 33.26 -5.08
C SER A 361 16.45 32.11 -5.44
N HIS A 362 15.89 30.96 -5.81
CA HIS A 362 16.56 29.67 -5.97
C HIS A 362 17.34 29.20 -4.72
N MET A 363 17.17 29.83 -3.56
CA MET A 363 18.02 29.63 -2.38
C MET A 363 17.29 28.91 -1.24
N LEU A 364 17.96 27.94 -0.61
CA LEU A 364 17.47 27.26 0.59
C LEU A 364 18.43 27.45 1.75
N PRO A 365 18.00 28.07 2.88
CA PRO A 365 18.87 28.27 4.03
C PRO A 365 19.21 26.94 4.73
N LYS A 366 20.39 26.90 5.37
CA LYS A 366 21.04 25.68 5.88
C LYS A 366 20.15 24.81 6.78
N ASN A 367 19.18 25.41 7.49
CA ASN A 367 18.22 24.68 8.35
C ASN A 367 17.29 23.73 7.58
N PHE A 368 16.97 24.02 6.31
CA PHE A 368 16.13 23.16 5.48
C PHE A 368 16.96 22.20 4.60
N THR A 369 18.22 22.53 4.29
CA THR A 369 19.10 21.68 3.47
C THR A 369 19.88 20.65 4.29
N ALA A 370 20.12 20.93 5.58
CA ALA A 370 20.74 19.99 6.52
C ALA A 370 19.97 18.67 6.61
N SER A 371 20.70 17.56 6.60
CA SER A 371 20.15 16.20 6.53
C SER A 371 20.94 15.22 7.42
N TYR A 372 20.26 14.27 8.06
CA TYR A 372 20.95 13.17 8.76
C TYR A 372 21.23 12.01 7.82
N ILE A 373 22.49 11.61 7.65
CA ILE A 373 22.86 10.36 6.97
C ILE A 373 22.60 9.20 7.94
N VAL A 374 21.54 8.43 7.73
CA VAL A 374 21.21 7.23 8.52
C VAL A 374 21.71 5.99 7.79
N LEU A 375 22.47 5.14 8.49
CA LEU A 375 23.02 3.91 7.93
C LEU A 375 22.02 2.75 8.06
N ILE A 376 21.59 2.18 6.94
CA ILE A 376 20.71 0.99 6.89
C ILE A 376 21.50 -0.24 6.43
N PRO A 377 21.61 -1.32 7.22
CA PRO A 377 22.31 -2.53 6.83
C PRO A 377 21.78 -3.14 5.51
N LYS A 378 22.70 -3.50 4.60
CA LYS A 378 22.41 -4.32 3.40
C LYS A 378 22.32 -5.82 3.72
N VAL A 379 22.93 -6.24 4.82
CA VAL A 379 23.05 -7.64 5.28
C VAL A 379 22.69 -7.75 6.77
N ASP A 380 22.43 -8.98 7.26
CA ASP A 380 21.96 -9.19 8.65
C ASP A 380 23.00 -8.83 9.72
N LYS A 381 24.30 -8.92 9.40
CA LYS A 381 25.47 -8.51 10.19
C LYS A 381 26.44 -7.73 9.29
N PRO A 382 26.40 -6.39 9.25
CA PRO A 382 27.31 -5.59 8.42
C PRO A 382 28.64 -5.35 9.15
N SER A 383 29.76 -5.76 8.54
CA SER A 383 31.11 -5.62 9.11
C SER A 383 31.91 -4.42 8.61
N GLY A 384 31.38 -3.61 7.68
CA GLY A 384 32.08 -2.47 7.08
C GLY A 384 31.10 -1.45 6.49
N PHE A 385 31.52 -0.20 6.31
CA PHE A 385 30.62 0.87 5.83
C PHE A 385 30.01 0.60 4.45
N ASP A 386 30.71 -0.12 3.57
CA ASP A 386 30.18 -0.55 2.26
C ASP A 386 28.97 -1.49 2.39
N LYS A 387 28.82 -2.19 3.53
CA LYS A 387 27.68 -3.06 3.86
C LYS A 387 26.45 -2.30 4.35
N PHE A 388 26.47 -0.97 4.37
CA PHE A 388 25.31 -0.11 4.65
C PHE A 388 24.83 0.66 3.41
N ARG A 389 23.57 1.10 3.42
CA ARG A 389 23.04 2.16 2.55
C ARG A 389 22.96 3.46 3.35
N PRO A 390 23.62 4.57 2.94
CA PRO A 390 23.40 5.87 3.52
C PRO A 390 22.05 6.43 3.03
N ILE A 391 21.18 6.87 3.95
CA ILE A 391 19.88 7.47 3.62
C ILE A 391 19.76 8.85 4.28
N SER A 392 19.66 9.89 3.46
CA SER A 392 19.61 11.29 3.90
C SER A 392 18.21 11.71 4.35
N LEU A 393 18.00 11.85 5.66
CA LEU A 393 16.77 12.39 6.25
C LEU A 393 16.73 13.92 6.07
N CYS A 394 16.09 14.36 4.98
CA CYS A 394 15.88 15.77 4.66
C CYS A 394 14.72 16.39 5.46
N SER A 395 14.65 17.73 5.53
CA SER A 395 13.50 18.49 6.05
C SER A 395 12.19 18.20 5.29
N VAL A 396 11.04 18.65 5.81
CA VAL A 396 9.76 18.57 5.06
C VAL A 396 9.68 19.62 3.96
N VAL A 397 10.16 20.84 4.21
CA VAL A 397 10.15 21.95 3.22
C VAL A 397 10.91 21.57 1.95
N TYR A 398 12.15 21.05 2.07
CA TYR A 398 12.91 20.54 0.93
C TYR A 398 12.16 19.45 0.13
N LYS A 399 11.45 18.55 0.83
CA LYS A 399 10.65 17.49 0.20
C LYS A 399 9.43 18.04 -0.54
N ILE A 400 8.94 19.23 -0.19
CA ILE A 400 7.85 19.90 -0.91
C ILE A 400 8.42 20.54 -2.19
N CYS A 401 9.46 21.39 -2.09
CA CYS A 401 10.12 22.01 -3.25
C CYS A 401 10.47 20.98 -4.34
N SER A 402 11.23 19.95 -3.95
CA SER A 402 11.67 18.89 -4.86
C SER A 402 10.51 18.04 -5.41
N LYS A 403 9.38 17.92 -4.70
CA LYS A 403 8.20 17.21 -5.20
C LYS A 403 7.41 18.03 -6.23
N ILE A 404 7.34 19.36 -6.07
CA ILE A 404 6.66 20.24 -7.04
C ILE A 404 7.44 20.22 -8.36
N ILE A 405 8.77 20.39 -8.32
CA ILE A 405 9.65 20.28 -9.50
C ILE A 405 9.48 18.91 -10.17
N VAL A 406 9.61 17.80 -9.43
CA VAL A 406 9.46 16.45 -9.99
C VAL A 406 8.06 16.21 -10.56
N ALA A 407 6.99 16.70 -9.92
CA ALA A 407 5.63 16.56 -10.43
C ALA A 407 5.46 17.28 -11.78
N ARG A 408 5.93 18.53 -11.90
CA ARG A 408 5.88 19.31 -13.14
C ARG A 408 6.74 18.71 -14.25
N MET A 409 7.91 18.13 -13.93
CA MET A 409 8.75 17.40 -14.89
C MET A 409 8.18 16.02 -15.29
N THR A 410 7.27 15.42 -14.51
CA THR A 410 6.86 14.01 -14.70
C THR A 410 6.17 13.75 -16.04
N SER A 411 5.42 14.72 -16.57
CA SER A 411 4.79 14.68 -17.90
C SER A 411 5.80 14.69 -19.06
N LEU A 412 7.01 15.19 -18.84
CA LEU A 412 8.06 15.36 -19.85
C LEU A 412 8.98 14.13 -19.93
N LEU A 413 9.04 13.32 -18.87
CA LEU A 413 9.87 12.10 -18.82
C LEU A 413 9.60 11.11 -19.98
N PRO A 414 8.37 10.90 -20.49
CA PRO A 414 8.14 10.05 -21.67
C PRO A 414 8.79 10.59 -22.96
N ARG A 415 8.88 11.92 -23.13
CA ARG A 415 9.56 12.59 -24.26
C ARG A 415 11.09 12.44 -24.14
N MET A 416 11.62 12.64 -22.93
CA MET A 416 13.07 12.58 -22.65
C MET A 416 13.64 11.15 -22.52
N ILE A 417 12.81 10.15 -22.20
CA ILE A 417 13.27 8.82 -21.79
C ILE A 417 12.61 7.71 -22.60
N SER A 418 13.36 7.19 -23.58
CA SER A 418 13.60 5.74 -23.83
C SER A 418 12.55 4.73 -23.37
N LYS A 419 12.02 3.89 -24.26
CA LYS A 419 11.11 2.79 -23.87
C LYS A 419 11.79 1.71 -22.98
N GLU A 420 13.10 1.54 -23.08
CA GLU A 420 13.90 0.47 -22.47
C GLU A 420 14.18 0.65 -20.96
N GLN A 421 14.14 1.90 -20.46
CA GLN A 421 14.22 2.19 -19.02
C GLN A 421 12.86 1.91 -18.36
N GLY A 422 12.77 0.80 -17.62
CA GLY A 422 11.54 0.37 -16.96
C GLY A 422 11.24 1.02 -15.61
N ALA A 423 12.19 1.76 -15.04
CA ALA A 423 12.12 2.21 -13.65
C ALA A 423 11.76 3.70 -13.46
N PHE A 424 10.98 3.98 -12.40
CA PHE A 424 10.67 5.33 -11.89
C PHE A 424 9.93 6.28 -12.84
N ILE A 425 9.36 5.74 -13.91
CA ILE A 425 8.57 6.48 -14.91
C ILE A 425 7.13 5.93 -14.86
N PRO A 426 6.10 6.80 -14.75
CA PRO A 426 4.71 6.36 -14.75
C PRO A 426 4.33 5.49 -15.95
N GLY A 427 3.34 4.61 -15.76
CA GLY A 427 2.90 3.65 -16.78
C GLY A 427 3.82 2.43 -16.96
N ARG A 428 5.12 2.52 -16.62
CA ARG A 428 6.08 1.43 -16.86
C ARG A 428 6.11 0.37 -15.78
N SER A 429 6.41 -0.86 -16.20
CA SER A 429 6.27 -2.06 -15.37
C SER A 429 7.59 -2.79 -15.18
N ILE A 430 7.99 -2.97 -13.92
CA ILE A 430 9.09 -3.86 -13.54
C ILE A 430 8.87 -5.30 -14.03
N PHE A 431 7.60 -5.73 -14.10
CA PHE A 431 7.23 -7.09 -14.52
C PHE A 431 7.45 -7.33 -16.02
N GLU A 432 7.23 -6.29 -16.83
CA GLU A 432 7.50 -6.32 -18.27
C GLU A 432 9.01 -6.42 -18.54
N ASN A 433 9.82 -5.61 -17.86
CA ASN A 433 11.28 -5.61 -18.00
C ASN A 433 11.93 -6.96 -17.59
N ILE A 434 11.47 -7.56 -16.48
CA ILE A 434 11.93 -8.89 -16.03
C ILE A 434 11.54 -9.98 -17.03
N SER A 435 10.30 -9.96 -17.54
CA SER A 435 9.83 -10.99 -18.47
C SER A 435 10.44 -10.85 -19.87
N LEU A 436 10.73 -9.63 -20.35
CA LEU A 436 11.60 -9.41 -21.52
C LEU A 436 12.97 -10.05 -21.30
N THR A 437 13.62 -9.77 -20.17
CA THR A 437 14.93 -10.38 -19.82
C THR A 437 14.89 -11.90 -19.90
N GLN A 438 13.88 -12.53 -19.30
CA GLN A 438 13.72 -13.99 -19.29
C GLN A 438 13.45 -14.56 -20.70
N GLU A 439 12.64 -13.89 -21.52
CA GLU A 439 12.32 -14.32 -22.89
C GLU A 439 13.46 -14.08 -23.90
N MET A 440 14.35 -13.13 -23.61
CA MET A 440 15.59 -12.90 -24.33
C MET A 440 16.66 -13.93 -23.94
N VAL A 441 16.77 -14.30 -22.65
CA VAL A 441 17.65 -15.40 -22.19
C VAL A 441 17.28 -16.73 -22.84
N HIS A 442 15.99 -17.07 -22.97
CA HIS A 442 15.55 -18.24 -23.75
C HIS A 442 15.94 -18.20 -25.25
N SER A 443 16.40 -17.05 -25.76
CA SER A 443 16.85 -16.88 -27.13
C SER A 443 18.39 -16.89 -27.28
N ILE A 444 19.16 -16.91 -26.18
CA ILE A 444 20.64 -16.81 -26.20
C ILE A 444 21.31 -17.97 -26.98
N HIS A 445 20.66 -19.13 -27.07
CA HIS A 445 21.16 -20.30 -27.79
C HIS A 445 20.78 -20.36 -29.29
N ARG A 446 20.16 -19.31 -29.86
CA ARG A 446 20.00 -19.16 -31.32
C ARG A 446 21.38 -19.10 -32.02
N LYS A 447 21.45 -19.50 -33.30
CA LYS A 447 22.67 -19.38 -34.11
C LYS A 447 22.98 -17.89 -34.35
N SER A 448 24.23 -17.48 -34.20
CA SER A 448 24.75 -16.17 -34.60
C SER A 448 26.26 -16.28 -34.83
N ILE A 449 26.81 -15.45 -35.73
CA ILE A 449 28.26 -15.27 -35.88
C ILE A 449 28.81 -14.75 -34.55
N GLY A 450 29.94 -15.27 -34.06
CA GLY A 450 30.48 -14.95 -32.74
C GLY A 450 29.84 -15.73 -31.59
N GLY A 451 28.50 -15.85 -31.60
CA GLY A 451 27.65 -16.45 -30.57
C GLY A 451 27.12 -15.40 -29.59
N ASN A 452 25.88 -15.53 -29.11
CA ASN A 452 25.26 -14.50 -28.25
C ASN A 452 25.81 -14.54 -26.81
N VAL A 453 25.91 -13.37 -26.19
CA VAL A 453 26.26 -13.18 -24.79
C VAL A 453 25.25 -12.26 -24.09
N LEU A 454 25.09 -12.48 -22.79
CA LEU A 454 24.41 -11.57 -21.88
C LEU A 454 25.47 -10.87 -21.04
N VAL A 455 25.44 -9.55 -20.93
CA VAL A 455 26.31 -8.79 -20.03
C VAL A 455 25.45 -8.14 -18.96
N LYS A 456 25.62 -8.53 -17.69
CA LYS A 456 25.06 -7.79 -16.55
C LYS A 456 26.11 -6.81 -16.05
N LEU A 457 25.71 -5.55 -15.84
CA LEU A 457 26.55 -4.51 -15.25
C LEU A 457 26.07 -4.19 -13.81
N ASP A 458 26.99 -3.71 -12.96
CA ASP A 458 26.72 -3.25 -11.60
C ASP A 458 27.44 -1.90 -11.37
N MET A 459 26.69 -0.83 -11.08
CA MET A 459 27.25 0.52 -10.91
C MET A 459 27.76 0.77 -9.47
N SER A 460 29.05 1.12 -9.33
CA SER A 460 29.74 1.28 -8.05
C SER A 460 29.30 2.52 -7.27
N LYS A 461 28.22 2.40 -6.50
CA LYS A 461 27.56 3.48 -5.74
C LYS A 461 26.92 4.54 -6.66
N ALA A 462 26.17 4.10 -7.67
CA ALA A 462 25.57 4.93 -8.73
C ALA A 462 25.13 6.36 -8.32
N TYR A 463 24.19 6.47 -7.38
CA TYR A 463 23.65 7.76 -6.92
C TYR A 463 24.69 8.68 -6.32
N ASP A 464 25.61 8.11 -5.54
CA ASP A 464 26.54 8.88 -4.71
C ASP A 464 27.76 9.38 -5.52
N ARG A 465 27.91 8.94 -6.78
CA ARG A 465 29.01 9.32 -7.70
C ARG A 465 28.65 10.32 -8.80
N VAL A 466 27.37 10.59 -9.04
CA VAL A 466 26.91 11.47 -10.13
C VAL A 466 27.57 12.86 -10.02
N ASP A 467 28.21 13.30 -11.10
CA ASP A 467 28.71 14.66 -11.25
C ASP A 467 27.55 15.64 -11.54
N TRP A 468 27.49 16.74 -10.81
CA TRP A 468 26.40 17.71 -10.92
C TRP A 468 26.54 18.61 -12.15
N ASN A 469 27.76 18.93 -12.59
CA ASN A 469 27.99 19.79 -13.74
C ASN A 469 27.59 19.05 -15.03
N PHE A 470 27.93 17.77 -15.13
CA PHE A 470 27.46 16.91 -16.22
C PHE A 470 25.93 16.79 -16.24
N LEU A 471 25.28 16.61 -15.08
CA LEU A 471 23.82 16.54 -14.98
C LEU A 471 23.14 17.84 -15.46
N LEU A 472 23.65 19.00 -15.06
CA LEU A 472 23.13 20.29 -15.51
C LEU A 472 23.39 20.51 -17.00
N HIS A 473 24.55 20.13 -17.53
CA HIS A 473 24.85 20.19 -18.95
C HIS A 473 23.87 19.36 -19.79
N VAL A 474 23.57 18.13 -19.37
CA VAL A 474 22.54 17.27 -20.00
C VAL A 474 21.16 17.93 -20.00
N LEU A 475 20.77 18.62 -18.92
CA LEU A 475 19.50 19.35 -18.87
C LEU A 475 19.49 20.54 -19.85
N PHE A 476 20.57 21.33 -19.91
CA PHE A 476 20.69 22.40 -20.92
C PHE A 476 20.60 21.84 -22.36
N SER A 477 21.24 20.70 -22.67
CA SER A 477 21.15 20.06 -23.99
C SER A 477 19.72 19.63 -24.37
N PHE A 478 18.88 19.26 -23.40
CA PHE A 478 17.46 18.96 -23.65
C PHE A 478 16.58 20.21 -23.86
N GLY A 479 17.09 21.42 -23.60
CA GLY A 479 16.34 22.69 -23.71
C GLY A 479 15.78 23.23 -22.39
N PHE A 480 16.28 22.78 -21.22
CA PHE A 480 15.91 23.42 -19.95
C PHE A 480 16.57 24.80 -19.78
N SER A 481 15.76 25.78 -19.39
CA SER A 481 16.15 27.16 -19.13
C SER A 481 17.03 27.31 -17.87
N PRO A 482 17.86 28.37 -17.76
CA PRO A 482 18.71 28.61 -16.59
C PRO A 482 17.95 28.55 -15.26
N ASN A 483 16.80 29.24 -15.16
CA ASN A 483 15.91 29.21 -13.97
C ASN A 483 15.61 27.77 -13.51
N VAL A 484 15.15 26.90 -14.42
CA VAL A 484 14.83 25.51 -14.07
C VAL A 484 16.09 24.71 -13.69
N CYS A 485 17.21 24.94 -14.37
CA CYS A 485 18.50 24.35 -14.02
C CYS A 485 18.99 24.80 -12.64
N ASP A 486 18.80 26.06 -12.25
CA ASP A 486 19.23 26.59 -10.95
C ASP A 486 18.34 26.13 -9.79
N LEU A 487 17.01 26.00 -9.99
CA LEU A 487 16.12 25.34 -9.04
C LEU A 487 16.52 23.88 -8.76
N ILE A 488 16.97 23.16 -9.80
CA ILE A 488 17.50 21.79 -9.69
C ILE A 488 18.87 21.78 -9.02
N ASN A 489 19.79 22.66 -9.42
CA ASN A 489 21.12 22.86 -8.85
C ASN A 489 21.03 23.07 -7.33
N SER A 490 20.23 24.03 -6.89
CA SER A 490 20.05 24.31 -5.46
C SER A 490 19.38 23.19 -4.67
N CYS A 491 18.64 22.28 -5.32
CA CYS A 491 18.19 21.06 -4.65
C CYS A 491 19.36 20.08 -4.40
N ILE A 492 20.28 19.93 -5.37
CA ILE A 492 21.36 18.93 -5.32
C ILE A 492 22.64 19.43 -4.60
N SER A 493 23.03 20.69 -4.77
CA SER A 493 24.33 21.25 -4.34
C SER A 493 24.33 21.99 -2.99
N SER A 494 23.15 22.23 -2.42
CA SER A 494 22.96 22.84 -1.10
C SER A 494 23.07 21.95 0.17
N PRO A 495 23.13 20.60 0.14
CA PRO A 495 23.01 19.80 1.36
C PRO A 495 24.20 19.89 2.31
N TRP A 496 23.87 19.93 3.59
CA TRP A 496 24.78 19.71 4.72
C TRP A 496 24.43 18.40 5.42
N TYR A 497 25.44 17.68 5.90
CA TYR A 497 25.30 16.32 6.42
C TYR A 497 25.88 16.16 7.82
N SER A 498 25.13 15.45 8.67
CA SER A 498 25.62 14.85 9.92
C SER A 498 25.34 13.35 9.88
N VAL A 499 26.31 12.53 10.27
CA VAL A 499 26.18 11.06 10.27
C VAL A 499 25.47 10.61 11.54
N MET A 500 24.42 9.78 11.39
CA MET A 500 23.63 9.27 12.50
C MET A 500 23.92 7.80 12.81
N MET A 501 24.66 7.56 13.88
CA MET A 501 25.03 6.21 14.34
C MET A 501 24.34 5.88 15.67
N ASN A 502 23.81 4.65 15.79
CA ASN A 502 23.12 4.05 16.96
C ASN A 502 22.00 4.84 17.68
N GLY A 503 21.70 6.08 17.28
CA GLY A 503 20.64 6.95 17.80
C GLY A 503 20.93 8.46 17.71
N THR A 504 22.20 8.88 17.56
CA THR A 504 22.62 10.28 17.69
C THR A 504 23.43 10.75 16.47
N PRO A 505 23.49 12.07 16.20
CA PRO A 505 24.25 12.65 15.09
C PRO A 505 25.68 13.09 15.50
N MET A 506 26.62 13.05 14.56
CA MET A 506 27.97 13.61 14.69
C MET A 506 28.46 14.16 13.34
N GLY A 507 29.41 15.10 13.37
CA GLY A 507 29.92 15.80 12.18
C GLY A 507 28.94 16.81 11.59
N PHE A 508 29.45 17.77 10.82
CA PHE A 508 28.63 18.71 10.04
C PHE A 508 29.41 19.23 8.83
N PHE A 509 29.24 18.60 7.66
CA PHE A 509 29.99 18.90 6.44
C PHE A 509 29.08 19.16 5.23
N LYS A 510 29.57 19.89 4.23
CA LYS A 510 28.84 20.14 2.97
C LYS A 510 29.12 19.02 1.96
N GLY A 511 28.11 18.54 1.24
CA GLY A 511 28.31 17.68 0.07
C GLY A 511 28.86 18.45 -1.13
N LYS A 512 29.63 17.78 -1.99
CA LYS A 512 30.17 18.34 -3.25
C LYS A 512 29.92 17.49 -4.52
N ARG A 513 29.34 16.28 -4.38
CA ARG A 513 28.89 15.43 -5.49
C ARG A 513 27.78 14.48 -5.04
N GLY A 514 27.15 13.80 -6.01
CA GLY A 514 26.18 12.73 -5.78
C GLY A 514 24.77 13.23 -5.46
N LEU A 515 23.76 12.39 -5.74
CA LEU A 515 22.35 12.70 -5.56
C LEU A 515 21.80 12.06 -4.28
N ARG A 516 20.96 12.80 -3.54
CA ARG A 516 20.23 12.27 -2.38
C ARG A 516 19.33 11.12 -2.86
N GLN A 517 19.54 9.90 -2.37
CA GLN A 517 19.09 8.67 -3.03
C GLN A 517 17.58 8.63 -3.41
N GLY A 518 17.31 8.82 -4.71
CA GLY A 518 16.04 8.80 -5.46
C GLY A 518 16.38 8.81 -6.97
N LYS A 519 15.53 8.28 -7.87
CA LYS A 519 15.98 7.75 -9.19
C LYS A 519 15.23 8.27 -10.46
N ILE A 520 15.94 8.49 -11.60
CA ILE A 520 15.46 8.88 -12.97
C ILE A 520 16.48 8.40 -14.09
N GLY A 521 16.07 8.22 -15.39
CA GLY A 521 16.90 8.10 -16.68
C GLY A 521 17.46 6.70 -17.10
N GLN A 522 17.94 6.31 -18.31
CA GLN A 522 17.93 6.63 -19.80
C GLN A 522 18.90 5.60 -20.52
N PHE A 523 19.06 5.26 -21.84
CA PHE A 523 18.45 5.47 -23.21
C PHE A 523 19.26 4.62 -24.30
N VAL A 524 18.95 4.12 -25.55
CA VAL A 524 17.88 3.62 -26.54
C VAL A 524 18.69 2.91 -27.72
N GLN A 525 18.36 2.14 -28.80
CA GLN A 525 17.23 1.51 -29.59
C GLN A 525 17.71 0.11 -30.17
N ALA A 526 17.47 -0.50 -31.38
CA ALA A 526 16.72 -0.39 -32.69
C ALA A 526 16.99 -1.71 -33.52
N ARG A 527 16.21 -2.34 -34.43
CA ARG A 527 14.84 -2.33 -35.05
C ARG A 527 14.55 -3.78 -35.62
N GLY A 528 13.30 -4.21 -35.93
CA GLY A 528 12.98 -5.58 -36.44
C GLY A 528 11.72 -6.21 -35.80
N THR A 529 11.86 -7.09 -34.81
CA THR A 529 11.15 -6.79 -33.54
C THR A 529 11.81 -5.53 -32.96
N PRO A 530 11.23 -4.76 -32.02
CA PRO A 530 12.06 -3.82 -31.27
C PRO A 530 13.29 -4.58 -30.73
N ILE A 531 14.50 -4.23 -31.18
CA ILE A 531 15.71 -4.92 -30.76
C ILE A 531 16.06 -4.38 -29.39
N ILE A 532 15.81 -5.22 -28.41
CA ILE A 532 16.19 -5.04 -27.04
C ILE A 532 17.70 -5.37 -26.97
N SER A 533 18.51 -4.40 -27.40
CA SER A 533 19.97 -4.43 -27.24
C SER A 533 20.36 -4.37 -25.77
N HIS A 534 19.53 -3.75 -24.94
CA HIS A 534 19.69 -3.63 -23.50
C HIS A 534 18.33 -3.46 -22.79
N LEU A 535 18.31 -3.72 -21.48
CA LEU A 535 17.21 -3.44 -20.56
C LEU A 535 17.78 -2.79 -19.31
N MET A 536 17.11 -1.75 -18.83
CA MET A 536 17.55 -0.97 -17.69
C MET A 536 16.43 -0.86 -16.66
N TYR A 537 16.81 -0.96 -15.39
CA TYR A 537 15.90 -0.68 -14.29
C TYR A 537 16.63 0.16 -13.22
N ALA A 538 16.77 1.45 -13.53
CA ALA A 538 17.77 2.35 -12.93
C ALA A 538 19.19 1.75 -13.00
N ASP A 539 19.81 1.45 -11.87
CA ASP A 539 21.20 0.95 -11.72
C ASP A 539 21.41 -0.54 -12.06
N ASP A 540 20.34 -1.35 -12.20
CA ASP A 540 20.41 -2.74 -12.70
C ASP A 540 20.32 -2.75 -14.24
N ILE A 541 21.46 -2.84 -14.94
CA ILE A 541 21.57 -2.84 -16.41
C ILE A 541 21.93 -4.25 -16.94
N VAL A 542 21.24 -4.67 -18.00
CA VAL A 542 21.48 -5.93 -18.73
C VAL A 542 21.57 -5.65 -20.23
N ILE A 543 22.60 -6.15 -20.90
CA ILE A 543 22.89 -5.94 -22.31
C ILE A 543 22.92 -7.28 -23.05
N PHE A 544 22.30 -7.34 -24.23
CA PHE A 544 22.25 -8.52 -25.10
C PHE A 544 23.15 -8.25 -26.32
N ALA A 545 24.30 -8.92 -26.37
CA ALA A 545 25.37 -8.59 -27.31
C ALA A 545 25.86 -9.81 -28.10
N ASN A 546 26.62 -9.52 -29.16
CA ASN A 546 27.34 -10.52 -29.93
C ASN A 546 28.74 -10.74 -29.31
N GLY A 547 29.11 -11.99 -29.02
CA GLY A 547 30.44 -12.38 -28.52
C GLY A 547 31.60 -12.24 -29.53
N GLY A 548 31.39 -11.58 -30.66
CA GLY A 548 32.43 -11.19 -31.60
C GLY A 548 33.32 -10.08 -31.04
N LYS A 549 34.65 -10.23 -31.18
CA LYS A 549 35.68 -9.33 -30.62
C LYS A 549 35.45 -7.84 -30.96
N ARG A 550 34.92 -7.53 -32.15
CA ARG A 550 34.55 -6.15 -32.55
C ARG A 550 33.39 -5.59 -31.72
N SER A 551 32.29 -6.34 -31.59
CA SER A 551 31.09 -5.91 -30.83
C SER A 551 31.37 -5.71 -29.35
N MET A 552 32.16 -6.60 -28.74
CA MET A 552 32.53 -6.49 -27.33
C MET A 552 33.55 -5.39 -27.06
N ARG A 553 34.43 -5.06 -28.02
CA ARG A 553 35.30 -3.88 -27.91
C ARG A 553 34.49 -2.58 -27.97
N ALA A 554 33.63 -2.41 -28.96
CA ALA A 554 32.78 -1.23 -29.09
C ALA A 554 31.90 -1.00 -27.85
N LEU A 555 31.39 -2.07 -27.23
CA LEU A 555 30.69 -1.99 -25.95
C LEU A 555 31.59 -1.41 -24.83
N MET A 556 32.82 -1.90 -24.69
CA MET A 556 33.75 -1.35 -23.68
C MET A 556 34.18 0.09 -23.98
N GLU A 557 34.33 0.47 -25.24
CA GLU A 557 34.63 1.86 -25.65
C GLU A 557 33.50 2.82 -25.25
N VAL A 558 32.24 2.43 -25.46
CA VAL A 558 31.06 3.20 -25.01
C VAL A 558 30.99 3.29 -23.47
N LEU A 559 31.23 2.18 -22.77
CA LEU A 559 31.20 2.16 -21.31
C LEU A 559 32.32 3.01 -20.69
N ASN A 560 33.53 2.99 -21.26
CA ASN A 560 34.65 3.82 -20.79
C ASN A 560 34.34 5.32 -20.95
N LYS A 561 33.80 5.75 -22.11
CA LYS A 561 33.35 7.14 -22.32
C LYS A 561 32.26 7.55 -21.32
N TYR A 562 31.36 6.64 -20.98
CA TYR A 562 30.34 6.90 -19.96
C TYR A 562 30.95 7.11 -18.55
N GLU A 563 31.97 6.35 -18.14
CA GLU A 563 32.69 6.57 -16.87
C GLU A 563 33.47 7.91 -16.86
N GLU A 564 34.05 8.27 -18.00
CA GLU A 564 34.78 9.53 -18.21
C GLU A 564 33.85 10.75 -18.10
N TRP A 565 32.70 10.73 -18.79
CA TRP A 565 31.80 11.88 -18.85
C TRP A 565 30.94 12.03 -17.58
N THR A 566 30.38 10.93 -17.06
CA THR A 566 29.36 11.00 -15.98
C THR A 566 29.91 10.96 -14.55
N GLY A 567 31.17 10.52 -14.38
CA GLY A 567 31.76 10.24 -13.06
C GLY A 567 31.28 8.96 -12.37
N GLN A 568 30.36 8.21 -12.99
CA GLN A 568 30.02 6.85 -12.55
C GLN A 568 31.15 5.87 -12.87
N VAL A 569 31.16 4.71 -12.21
CA VAL A 569 32.19 3.67 -12.37
C VAL A 569 31.55 2.29 -12.23
N LEU A 570 31.85 1.37 -13.12
CA LEU A 570 31.40 -0.02 -13.12
C LEU A 570 32.16 -0.85 -12.10
N SER A 571 31.44 -1.73 -11.39
CA SER A 571 32.05 -2.75 -10.54
C SER A 571 32.40 -3.96 -11.40
N LYS A 572 33.63 -4.00 -11.94
CA LYS A 572 34.10 -5.07 -12.83
C LYS A 572 33.95 -6.47 -12.20
N GLU A 573 34.23 -6.58 -10.90
CA GLU A 573 34.06 -7.81 -10.09
C GLU A 573 32.61 -8.33 -10.01
N LYS A 574 31.61 -7.42 -10.01
CA LYS A 574 30.18 -7.75 -9.90
C LYS A 574 29.48 -7.80 -11.26
N SER A 575 30.10 -7.22 -12.28
CA SER A 575 29.67 -7.30 -13.66
C SER A 575 30.04 -8.68 -14.22
N ALA A 576 29.14 -9.27 -15.00
CA ALA A 576 29.23 -10.67 -15.38
C ALA A 576 28.76 -10.92 -16.81
N ILE A 577 29.48 -11.78 -17.54
CA ILE A 577 29.14 -12.23 -18.89
C ILE A 577 28.61 -13.67 -18.81
N PHE A 578 27.39 -13.90 -19.30
CA PHE A 578 26.80 -15.22 -19.43
C PHE A 578 26.86 -15.64 -20.90
N PHE A 579 27.49 -16.79 -21.17
CA PHE A 579 27.77 -17.25 -22.52
C PHE A 579 26.72 -18.23 -23.04
N SER A 580 26.40 -18.14 -24.33
CA SER A 580 25.71 -19.23 -25.03
C SER A 580 26.57 -20.50 -25.04
N LYS A 581 25.94 -21.68 -24.87
CA LYS A 581 26.59 -23.02 -24.92
C LYS A 581 27.32 -23.33 -26.23
N LYS A 582 27.16 -22.48 -27.25
CA LYS A 582 27.78 -22.58 -28.59
C LYS A 582 29.06 -21.74 -28.73
N ILE A 583 29.51 -21.07 -27.67
CA ILE A 583 30.75 -20.29 -27.65
C ILE A 583 31.90 -21.18 -27.15
N SER A 584 33.01 -21.22 -27.91
CA SER A 584 34.20 -22.00 -27.55
C SER A 584 34.93 -21.44 -26.33
N VAL A 585 35.59 -22.33 -25.57
CA VAL A 585 36.30 -21.99 -24.32
C VAL A 585 37.33 -20.89 -24.54
N SER A 586 38.15 -20.99 -25.58
CA SER A 586 39.17 -19.98 -25.94
C SER A 586 38.54 -18.59 -26.21
N ARG A 587 37.32 -18.54 -26.79
CA ARG A 587 36.60 -17.29 -26.99
C ARG A 587 36.01 -16.74 -25.69
N LYS A 588 35.50 -17.58 -24.79
CA LYS A 588 35.08 -17.13 -23.44
C LYS A 588 36.25 -16.45 -22.73
N HIS A 589 37.40 -17.13 -22.65
CA HIS A 589 38.58 -16.63 -21.97
C HIS A 589 39.05 -15.29 -22.55
N ALA A 590 39.15 -15.19 -23.88
CA ALA A 590 39.51 -13.92 -24.55
C ALA A 590 38.54 -12.76 -24.23
N LEU A 591 37.23 -13.04 -24.11
CA LEU A 591 36.23 -12.02 -23.77
C LEU A 591 36.28 -11.58 -22.30
N LEU A 592 36.50 -12.52 -21.38
CA LEU A 592 36.67 -12.24 -19.95
C LEU A 592 37.92 -11.37 -19.73
N CYS A 593 39.07 -11.77 -20.30
CA CYS A 593 40.32 -11.03 -20.19
C CYS A 593 40.24 -9.63 -20.84
N SER A 594 39.50 -9.45 -21.95
CA SER A 594 39.37 -8.14 -22.60
C SER A 594 38.36 -7.19 -21.96
N THR A 595 37.50 -7.67 -21.06
CA THR A 595 36.49 -6.85 -20.35
C THR A 595 36.82 -6.63 -18.87
N GLY A 596 37.51 -7.60 -18.25
CA GLY A 596 37.70 -7.66 -16.80
C GLY A 596 36.45 -8.09 -16.02
N PHE A 597 35.42 -8.59 -16.71
CA PHE A 597 34.18 -9.08 -16.08
C PHE A 597 34.27 -10.57 -15.73
N THR A 598 33.40 -11.02 -14.82
CA THR A 598 33.34 -12.42 -14.37
C THR A 598 32.50 -13.31 -15.30
N GLU A 599 32.70 -14.64 -15.29
CA GLU A 599 31.76 -15.55 -15.97
C GLU A 599 30.51 -15.79 -15.09
N GLY A 600 29.34 -15.44 -15.63
CA GLY A 600 28.05 -15.65 -14.98
C GLY A 600 27.43 -17.02 -15.30
N SER A 601 26.77 -17.62 -14.30
CA SER A 601 26.08 -18.91 -14.42
C SER A 601 24.56 -18.79 -14.20
N PHE A 602 23.78 -19.67 -14.83
CA PHE A 602 22.33 -19.74 -14.66
C PHE A 602 21.96 -20.78 -13.58
N PRO A 603 20.96 -20.51 -12.72
CA PRO A 603 20.18 -19.28 -12.62
C PRO A 603 20.93 -18.14 -11.91
N PHE A 604 20.70 -16.91 -12.40
CA PHE A 604 21.16 -15.69 -11.71
C PHE A 604 19.97 -14.85 -11.25
N LYS A 605 20.21 -13.86 -10.38
CA LYS A 605 19.16 -13.00 -9.83
C LYS A 605 19.13 -11.64 -10.54
N TYR A 606 18.01 -11.32 -11.17
CA TYR A 606 17.72 -10.00 -11.74
C TYR A 606 16.47 -9.43 -11.08
N LEU A 607 16.57 -8.19 -10.56
CA LEU A 607 15.44 -7.50 -9.89
C LEU A 607 14.71 -8.33 -8.83
N GLY A 608 15.44 -9.21 -8.14
CA GLY A 608 14.93 -10.13 -7.11
C GLY A 608 14.39 -11.48 -7.61
N VAL A 609 14.25 -11.66 -8.92
CA VAL A 609 13.69 -12.85 -9.60
C VAL A 609 14.81 -13.76 -10.12
N PRO A 610 14.69 -15.09 -10.05
CA PRO A 610 15.63 -16.01 -10.70
C PRO A 610 15.39 -16.05 -12.21
N ILE A 611 16.41 -15.69 -12.99
CA ILE A 611 16.43 -15.82 -14.45
C ILE A 611 17.09 -17.16 -14.79
N VAL A 612 16.36 -18.05 -15.46
CA VAL A 612 16.80 -19.40 -15.84
C VAL A 612 17.08 -19.52 -17.34
N ASP A 613 18.04 -20.36 -17.69
CA ASP A 613 18.00 -21.04 -18.98
C ASP A 613 17.11 -22.29 -18.86
N GLY A 614 16.06 -22.40 -19.69
CA GLY A 614 15.16 -23.54 -19.72
C GLY A 614 13.98 -23.47 -18.73
N ARG A 615 13.74 -24.55 -17.98
CA ARG A 615 12.52 -24.73 -17.16
C ARG A 615 12.81 -24.48 -15.67
N LEU A 616 12.11 -23.50 -15.08
CA LEU A 616 12.03 -23.31 -13.62
C LEU A 616 11.69 -24.62 -12.88
N LYS A 617 12.44 -24.90 -11.82
CA LYS A 617 12.30 -26.03 -10.90
C LYS A 617 11.76 -25.54 -9.54
N ALA A 618 11.39 -26.46 -8.65
CA ALA A 618 10.91 -26.09 -7.31
C ALA A 618 12.01 -25.52 -6.40
N CYS A 619 13.27 -25.96 -6.58
CA CYS A 619 14.43 -25.46 -5.83
C CYS A 619 14.68 -23.96 -6.03
N ASP A 620 14.40 -23.43 -7.22
CA ASP A 620 14.62 -22.03 -7.58
C ASP A 620 13.79 -21.05 -6.73
N PHE A 621 12.74 -21.56 -6.06
CA PHE A 621 11.86 -20.83 -5.14
C PHE A 621 12.22 -21.04 -3.65
N GLY A 622 13.26 -21.80 -3.32
CA GLY A 622 13.72 -21.99 -1.93
C GLY A 622 14.03 -20.67 -1.23
N ASP A 623 14.58 -19.70 -1.99
CA ASP A 623 14.85 -18.32 -1.57
C ASP A 623 13.58 -17.55 -1.16
N LEU A 624 12.43 -17.80 -1.82
CA LEU A 624 11.13 -17.24 -1.44
C LEU A 624 10.57 -17.94 -0.20
N LEU A 625 10.59 -19.27 -0.17
CA LEU A 625 10.09 -20.07 0.96
C LEU A 625 10.86 -19.74 2.25
N GLY A 626 12.19 -19.63 2.17
CA GLY A 626 13.05 -19.21 3.28
C GLY A 626 12.76 -17.79 3.76
N LYS A 627 12.53 -16.83 2.84
CA LYS A 627 12.10 -15.47 3.20
C LYS A 627 10.75 -15.44 3.90
N VAL A 628 9.76 -16.20 3.42
CA VAL A 628 8.43 -16.33 4.04
C VAL A 628 8.58 -16.96 5.43
N ASN A 629 9.33 -18.06 5.57
CA ASN A 629 9.58 -18.73 6.85
C ASN A 629 10.26 -17.79 7.86
N LYS A 630 11.37 -17.12 7.47
CA LYS A 630 12.09 -16.13 8.29
C LYS A 630 11.23 -14.89 8.63
N LYS A 631 10.16 -14.61 7.89
CA LYS A 631 9.18 -13.56 8.20
C LYS A 631 8.19 -13.99 9.29
N ILE A 632 7.65 -15.21 9.21
CA ILE A 632 6.69 -15.77 10.18
C ILE A 632 7.33 -16.29 11.48
N ALA A 633 8.60 -16.70 11.44
CA ALA A 633 9.32 -17.28 12.57
C ALA A 633 9.65 -16.27 13.71
N GLY A 634 9.98 -16.84 14.87
CA GLY A 634 10.42 -16.15 16.09
C GLY A 634 9.27 -15.56 16.92
N TRP A 635 9.60 -14.63 17.83
CA TRP A 635 8.67 -14.03 18.81
C TRP A 635 7.36 -13.50 18.20
N LYS A 636 7.37 -13.06 16.94
CA LYS A 636 6.17 -12.58 16.22
C LYS A 636 5.04 -13.62 16.21
N MET A 637 5.38 -14.90 16.11
CA MET A 637 4.41 -16.00 16.06
C MET A 637 3.67 -16.19 17.39
N LYS A 638 4.34 -15.97 18.53
CA LYS A 638 3.75 -16.12 19.87
C LYS A 638 3.00 -14.86 20.33
N ILE A 639 3.46 -13.67 19.95
CA ILE A 639 2.95 -12.36 20.44
C ILE A 639 1.79 -11.80 19.58
N LEU A 640 1.65 -12.17 18.30
CA LEU A 640 0.55 -11.67 17.47
C LEU A 640 -0.78 -12.42 17.72
N SER A 641 -1.83 -11.68 18.10
CA SER A 641 -3.20 -12.17 18.12
C SER A 641 -3.65 -12.65 16.74
N ALA A 642 -4.73 -13.43 16.66
CA ALA A 642 -5.27 -13.88 15.37
C ALA A 642 -5.64 -12.70 14.44
N GLY A 643 -6.02 -11.54 15.02
CA GLY A 643 -6.20 -10.28 14.30
C GLY A 643 -4.90 -9.81 13.66
N GLY A 644 -3.86 -9.58 14.48
CA GLY A 644 -2.54 -9.17 13.99
C GLY A 644 -1.93 -10.14 12.96
N ARG A 645 -2.18 -11.45 13.10
CA ARG A 645 -1.75 -12.46 12.12
C ARG A 645 -2.51 -12.37 10.80
N THR A 646 -3.84 -12.27 10.81
CA THR A 646 -4.66 -12.12 9.59
C THR A 646 -4.22 -10.91 8.77
N ILE A 647 -3.92 -9.81 9.45
CA ILE A 647 -3.46 -8.56 8.81
C ILE A 647 -2.03 -8.70 8.27
N LEU A 648 -1.12 -9.36 9.00
CA LEU A 648 0.22 -9.70 8.49
C LEU A 648 0.14 -10.59 7.24
N LEU A 649 -0.77 -11.57 7.22
CA LEU A 649 -0.99 -12.45 6.07
C LEU A 649 -1.46 -11.65 4.84
N ARG A 650 -2.55 -10.88 5.01
CA ARG A 650 -3.17 -10.08 3.94
C ARG A 650 -2.23 -9.02 3.36
N HIS A 651 -1.58 -8.22 4.22
CA HIS A 651 -0.81 -7.05 3.80
C HIS A 651 0.67 -7.32 3.51
N VAL A 652 1.29 -8.29 4.19
CA VAL A 652 2.76 -8.43 4.22
C VAL A 652 3.28 -9.77 3.67
N LEU A 653 2.52 -10.86 3.78
CA LEU A 653 2.97 -12.17 3.30
C LEU A 653 2.40 -12.51 1.92
N SER A 654 1.16 -12.10 1.63
CA SER A 654 0.59 -12.17 0.28
C SER A 654 1.43 -11.35 -0.72
N SER A 655 1.84 -10.14 -0.33
CA SER A 655 2.66 -9.23 -1.14
C SER A 655 4.11 -9.71 -1.38
N MET A 656 4.65 -10.59 -0.52
CA MET A 656 6.01 -11.12 -0.67
C MET A 656 6.18 -12.10 -1.84
N ALA A 657 5.11 -12.76 -2.28
CA ALA A 657 5.14 -13.65 -3.44
C ALA A 657 4.66 -12.98 -4.75
N THR A 658 3.84 -11.92 -4.67
CA THR A 658 3.27 -11.19 -5.81
C THR A 658 4.31 -10.86 -6.90
N HIS A 659 5.51 -10.43 -6.51
CA HIS A 659 6.56 -10.05 -7.47
C HIS A 659 7.10 -11.22 -8.31
N LEU A 660 7.02 -12.45 -7.81
CA LEU A 660 7.42 -13.66 -8.55
C LEU A 660 6.23 -14.23 -9.34
N LEU A 661 5.03 -14.21 -8.75
CA LEU A 661 3.79 -14.64 -9.38
C LEU A 661 3.35 -13.76 -10.56
N ALA A 662 3.88 -12.53 -10.67
CA ALA A 662 3.58 -11.63 -11.78
C ALA A 662 4.37 -11.95 -13.07
N VAL A 663 5.51 -12.65 -12.96
CA VAL A 663 6.48 -12.81 -14.08
C VAL A 663 6.92 -14.25 -14.33
N LEU A 664 6.47 -15.19 -13.50
CA LEU A 664 6.79 -16.61 -13.63
C LEU A 664 5.51 -17.44 -13.54
N ASP A 665 5.40 -18.48 -14.36
CA ASP A 665 4.45 -19.56 -14.13
C ASP A 665 5.00 -20.47 -13.01
N VAL A 666 4.57 -20.21 -11.76
CA VAL A 666 5.12 -20.85 -10.56
C VAL A 666 4.59 -22.28 -10.43
N PRO A 667 5.44 -23.30 -10.21
CA PRO A 667 4.99 -24.69 -10.11
C PRO A 667 3.94 -24.88 -9.01
N LYS A 668 2.85 -25.62 -9.30
CA LYS A 668 1.75 -25.94 -8.36
C LYS A 668 2.21 -26.57 -7.03
N VAL A 669 3.41 -27.16 -6.97
CA VAL A 669 4.05 -27.63 -5.72
C VAL A 669 4.41 -26.44 -4.82
N VAL A 670 5.07 -25.41 -5.35
CA VAL A 670 5.51 -24.22 -4.60
C VAL A 670 4.30 -23.41 -4.11
N ILE A 671 3.26 -23.26 -4.94
CA ILE A 671 2.00 -22.62 -4.56
C ILE A 671 1.35 -23.36 -3.36
N ARG A 672 1.30 -24.70 -3.40
CA ARG A 672 0.82 -25.52 -2.27
C ARG A 672 1.69 -25.34 -1.02
N SER A 673 3.01 -25.26 -1.13
CA SER A 673 3.91 -25.01 0.01
C SER A 673 3.72 -23.62 0.63
N LEU A 674 3.55 -22.57 -0.20
CA LEU A 674 3.25 -21.22 0.27
C LEU A 674 1.90 -21.17 1.02
N ASN A 675 0.86 -21.78 0.45
CA ASN A 675 -0.44 -21.92 1.09
C ASN A 675 -0.36 -22.75 2.39
N LYS A 676 0.41 -23.85 2.43
CA LYS A 676 0.68 -24.66 3.65
C LYS A 676 1.25 -23.78 4.77
N LEU A 677 2.30 -23.01 4.48
CA LEU A 677 2.98 -22.13 5.44
C LEU A 677 2.05 -21.05 5.99
N ILE A 678 1.36 -20.31 5.12
CA ILE A 678 0.42 -19.25 5.50
C ILE A 678 -0.77 -19.80 6.30
N SER A 679 -1.34 -20.91 5.83
CA SER A 679 -2.44 -21.63 6.51
C SER A 679 -2.03 -22.08 7.91
N SER A 680 -0.84 -22.67 8.07
CA SER A 680 -0.35 -23.09 9.39
C SER A 680 -0.09 -21.90 10.30
N PHE A 681 0.51 -20.82 9.81
CA PHE A 681 0.75 -19.60 10.59
C PHE A 681 -0.54 -18.97 11.15
N PHE A 682 -1.66 -19.04 10.42
CA PHE A 682 -2.96 -18.60 10.93
C PHE A 682 -3.47 -19.45 12.12
N TRP A 683 -3.24 -20.77 12.10
CA TRP A 683 -3.79 -21.72 13.08
C TRP A 683 -2.89 -22.00 14.30
N VAL A 684 -1.64 -21.49 14.36
CA VAL A 684 -0.77 -21.59 15.55
C VAL A 684 -1.38 -20.94 16.80
N GLU A 685 -1.02 -21.41 17.99
CA GLU A 685 -1.39 -20.86 19.29
C GLU A 685 -0.30 -19.98 19.93
N SER A 686 -0.70 -19.06 20.83
CA SER A 686 0.21 -18.30 21.69
C SER A 686 0.88 -19.24 22.69
N GLY A 687 2.03 -19.78 22.26
CA GLY A 687 2.71 -20.91 22.91
C GLY A 687 3.53 -21.73 21.93
N GLY A 688 3.24 -21.67 20.63
CA GLY A 688 4.02 -22.31 19.55
C GLY A 688 3.54 -23.71 19.13
N LYS A 689 2.51 -24.26 19.79
CA LYS A 689 1.78 -25.44 19.31
C LYS A 689 0.88 -25.06 18.14
N SER A 690 0.74 -25.93 17.14
CA SER A 690 -0.26 -25.75 16.07
C SER A 690 -1.62 -26.25 16.55
N ARG A 691 -2.70 -25.48 16.37
CA ARG A 691 -4.04 -26.07 16.43
C ARG A 691 -4.27 -26.96 15.22
N ARG A 692 -5.25 -27.86 15.35
CA ARG A 692 -5.96 -28.47 14.21
C ARG A 692 -6.56 -27.36 13.33
N LYS A 693 -6.58 -27.58 12.02
CA LYS A 693 -7.15 -26.64 11.04
C LYS A 693 -8.65 -26.90 10.93
N TRP A 694 -9.47 -25.99 11.44
CA TRP A 694 -10.93 -26.20 11.56
C TRP A 694 -11.70 -25.91 10.25
N ILE A 695 -11.09 -25.18 9.33
CA ILE A 695 -11.68 -24.77 8.05
C ILE A 695 -10.67 -25.02 6.93
N SER A 696 -11.17 -25.41 5.75
CA SER A 696 -10.38 -25.50 4.52
C SER A 696 -9.73 -24.16 4.14
N TRP A 697 -8.58 -24.20 3.47
CA TRP A 697 -7.90 -22.98 3.03
C TRP A 697 -8.75 -22.19 2.01
N LYS A 698 -9.48 -22.89 1.12
CA LYS A 698 -10.34 -22.28 0.10
C LYS A 698 -11.43 -21.38 0.71
N HIS A 699 -12.07 -21.79 1.80
CA HIS A 699 -13.10 -20.99 2.48
C HIS A 699 -12.50 -19.82 3.28
N ILE A 700 -11.30 -19.99 3.85
CA ILE A 700 -10.57 -18.87 4.48
C ILE A 700 -10.25 -17.78 3.43
N CYS A 701 -10.06 -18.17 2.16
CA CYS A 701 -9.72 -17.28 1.06
C CYS A 701 -10.90 -16.56 0.38
N THR A 702 -12.16 -16.76 0.83
CA THR A 702 -13.27 -15.94 0.33
C THR A 702 -13.25 -14.53 0.96
N PRO A 703 -13.95 -13.55 0.34
CA PRO A 703 -14.18 -12.25 0.95
C PRO A 703 -14.75 -12.31 2.38
N THR A 704 -14.51 -11.26 3.17
CA THR A 704 -15.01 -11.13 4.56
C THR A 704 -16.54 -11.08 4.65
N ASP A 705 -17.16 -10.59 3.59
CA ASP A 705 -18.58 -10.53 3.28
C ASP A 705 -19.14 -11.87 2.78
N GLU A 706 -18.30 -12.75 2.23
CA GLU A 706 -18.63 -14.13 1.83
C GLU A 706 -18.21 -15.17 2.89
N GLY A 707 -18.09 -14.73 4.15
CA GLY A 707 -17.81 -15.62 5.29
C GLY A 707 -16.35 -16.05 5.47
N GLY A 708 -15.42 -15.55 4.65
CA GLY A 708 -13.98 -15.80 4.74
C GLY A 708 -13.22 -14.73 5.52
N LEU A 709 -11.91 -14.62 5.27
CA LEU A 709 -11.02 -13.62 5.90
C LEU A 709 -10.46 -12.56 4.94
N GLY A 710 -10.80 -12.62 3.64
CA GLY A 710 -10.26 -11.70 2.64
C GLY A 710 -8.74 -11.86 2.41
N ILE A 711 -8.19 -13.03 2.70
CA ILE A 711 -6.86 -13.46 2.26
C ILE A 711 -7.02 -14.06 0.86
N ARG A 712 -6.10 -13.86 -0.09
CA ARG A 712 -6.23 -14.45 -1.44
C ARG A 712 -5.38 -15.70 -1.60
N ASP A 713 -5.85 -16.68 -2.38
CA ASP A 713 -5.03 -17.81 -2.78
C ASP A 713 -3.96 -17.39 -3.80
N PHE A 714 -2.76 -17.93 -3.69
CA PHE A 714 -1.66 -17.59 -4.60
C PHE A 714 -1.88 -18.04 -6.06
N GLY A 715 -2.69 -19.08 -6.31
CA GLY A 715 -3.08 -19.48 -7.66
C GLY A 715 -3.98 -18.44 -8.34
N ASP A 716 -5.03 -17.99 -7.65
CA ASP A 716 -5.94 -16.96 -8.14
C ASP A 716 -5.21 -15.62 -8.31
N VAL A 717 -4.29 -15.29 -7.39
CA VAL A 717 -3.41 -14.11 -7.53
C VAL A 717 -2.51 -14.22 -8.76
N GLN A 718 -1.94 -15.39 -9.07
CA GLN A 718 -1.14 -15.57 -10.29
C GLN A 718 -1.98 -15.34 -11.55
N ARG A 719 -3.18 -15.94 -11.64
CA ARG A 719 -4.10 -15.76 -12.78
C ARG A 719 -4.52 -14.29 -12.94
N ALA A 720 -4.91 -13.62 -11.86
CA ALA A 720 -5.26 -12.19 -11.90
C ALA A 720 -4.09 -11.26 -12.28
N LEU A 721 -2.84 -11.66 -12.00
CA LEU A 721 -1.64 -10.94 -12.47
C LEU A 721 -1.35 -11.22 -13.95
N HIS A 722 -1.52 -12.47 -14.41
CA HIS A 722 -1.37 -12.83 -15.82
C HIS A 722 -2.47 -12.23 -16.70
N MET A 723 -3.69 -12.08 -16.19
CA MET A 723 -4.74 -11.25 -16.82
C MET A 723 -4.31 -9.80 -16.99
N LYS A 724 -3.55 -9.21 -16.06
CA LYS A 724 -3.02 -7.84 -16.26
C LYS A 724 -2.02 -7.79 -17.42
N LEU A 725 -1.20 -8.82 -17.59
CA LEU A 725 -0.28 -8.90 -18.73
C LEU A 725 -1.02 -9.16 -20.05
N ALA A 726 -2.09 -9.97 -20.04
CA ALA A 726 -2.96 -10.12 -21.20
C ALA A 726 -3.66 -8.79 -21.56
N TRP A 727 -4.17 -8.04 -20.58
CA TRP A 727 -4.70 -6.68 -20.77
C TRP A 727 -3.67 -5.72 -21.39
N ASN A 728 -2.45 -5.67 -20.85
CA ASN A 728 -1.36 -4.87 -21.42
C ASN A 728 -1.02 -5.30 -22.87
N LEU A 729 -1.13 -6.60 -23.18
CA LEU A 729 -0.87 -7.15 -24.53
C LEU A 729 -1.98 -6.81 -25.53
N ILE A 730 -3.24 -6.78 -25.08
CA ILE A 730 -4.41 -6.37 -25.88
C ILE A 730 -4.37 -4.86 -26.13
N LYS A 731 -4.11 -4.04 -25.11
CA LYS A 731 -3.96 -2.58 -25.27
C LYS A 731 -2.78 -2.21 -26.17
N GLY A 732 -1.59 -2.79 -25.94
CA GLY A 732 -0.48 -2.77 -26.92
C GLY A 732 0.57 -1.65 -26.79
N ASN A 733 0.32 -0.57 -26.04
CA ASN A 733 1.18 0.63 -26.00
C ASN A 733 2.55 0.45 -25.26
N SER A 734 3.16 -0.75 -25.20
CA SER A 734 4.44 -0.97 -24.52
C SER A 734 5.44 -1.83 -25.32
N LEU A 735 6.74 -1.57 -25.12
CA LEU A 735 7.86 -2.33 -25.67
C LEU A 735 7.74 -3.85 -25.42
N TRP A 736 7.15 -4.22 -24.29
CA TRP A 736 6.86 -5.61 -23.95
C TRP A 736 5.73 -6.18 -24.81
N ALA A 737 4.64 -5.45 -25.00
CA ALA A 737 3.54 -5.87 -25.85
C ALA A 737 3.98 -5.97 -27.32
N GLU A 738 4.71 -4.97 -27.83
CA GLU A 738 5.35 -4.98 -29.16
C GLU A 738 6.21 -6.25 -29.38
N PHE A 739 7.11 -6.55 -28.44
CA PHE A 739 7.98 -7.72 -28.51
C PHE A 739 7.21 -9.05 -28.43
N PHE A 740 6.24 -9.17 -27.51
CA PHE A 740 5.44 -10.39 -27.37
C PHE A 740 4.53 -10.62 -28.58
N ARG A 741 3.93 -9.56 -29.15
CA ARG A 741 3.21 -9.60 -30.44
C ARG A 741 4.12 -10.11 -31.55
N GLY A 742 5.29 -9.50 -31.76
CA GLY A 742 6.24 -9.94 -32.79
C GLY A 742 6.76 -11.39 -32.59
N LYS A 743 6.98 -11.82 -31.34
CA LYS A 743 7.54 -13.14 -31.03
C LYS A 743 6.54 -14.29 -31.13
N TYR A 744 5.30 -14.08 -30.66
CA TYR A 744 4.31 -15.15 -30.48
C TYR A 744 3.07 -15.03 -31.38
N VAL A 745 2.69 -13.81 -31.74
CA VAL A 745 1.42 -13.50 -32.43
C VAL A 745 1.63 -13.37 -33.94
N LYS A 746 2.79 -12.82 -34.36
CA LYS A 746 3.28 -12.81 -35.75
C LYS A 746 2.33 -12.20 -36.80
N GLY A 747 1.52 -11.21 -36.42
CA GLY A 747 0.59 -10.52 -37.31
C GLY A 747 -0.84 -11.07 -37.31
N ASN A 748 -1.09 -12.25 -36.74
CA ASN A 748 -2.45 -12.73 -36.51
C ASN A 748 -3.15 -11.92 -35.40
N HIS A 749 -4.46 -12.06 -35.26
CA HIS A 749 -5.16 -11.50 -34.11
C HIS A 749 -4.94 -12.29 -32.80
N LEU A 750 -5.05 -11.63 -31.65
CA LEU A 750 -4.81 -12.23 -30.32
C LEU A 750 -5.80 -13.33 -29.94
N SER A 751 -7.02 -13.29 -30.47
CA SER A 751 -8.07 -14.32 -30.27
C SER A 751 -7.74 -15.65 -30.97
N LEU A 752 -6.97 -15.62 -32.06
CA LEU A 752 -6.67 -16.79 -32.90
C LEU A 752 -5.52 -17.66 -32.36
N LEU A 753 -5.10 -17.46 -31.11
CA LEU A 753 -3.84 -18.00 -30.58
C LEU A 753 -4.04 -19.23 -29.70
N GLU A 754 -3.62 -20.39 -30.24
CA GLU A 754 -3.50 -21.60 -29.44
C GLU A 754 -2.45 -21.47 -28.32
N PRO A 755 -2.77 -21.82 -27.05
CA PRO A 755 -1.79 -21.92 -25.96
C PRO A 755 -0.91 -23.20 -26.06
N THR A 756 -0.76 -23.78 -27.25
CA THR A 756 -0.04 -25.05 -27.53
C THR A 756 1.46 -24.85 -27.72
N LYS A 757 1.91 -23.67 -28.19
CA LYS A 757 3.32 -23.34 -28.50
C LYS A 757 3.91 -22.30 -27.51
N GLY A 758 5.23 -22.11 -27.51
CA GLY A 758 5.92 -21.13 -26.65
C GLY A 758 6.22 -21.57 -25.20
N THR A 759 6.68 -20.61 -24.37
CA THR A 759 7.14 -20.85 -22.99
C THR A 759 5.99 -21.10 -22.01
N ARG A 760 6.26 -21.69 -20.82
CA ARG A 760 5.21 -21.87 -19.80
C ARG A 760 4.57 -20.55 -19.36
N PHE A 761 5.37 -19.48 -19.25
CA PHE A 761 4.90 -18.14 -18.91
C PHE A 761 3.98 -17.59 -20.01
N TRP A 762 4.41 -17.61 -21.28
CA TRP A 762 3.56 -17.26 -22.42
C TRP A 762 2.23 -18.02 -22.41
N LYS A 763 2.26 -19.35 -22.25
CA LYS A 763 1.05 -20.19 -22.17
C LYS A 763 0.14 -19.86 -20.99
N SER A 764 0.67 -19.26 -19.92
CA SER A 764 -0.11 -18.80 -18.76
C SER A 764 -0.84 -17.49 -19.07
N ILE A 765 -0.20 -16.57 -19.82
CA ILE A 765 -0.81 -15.33 -20.33
C ILE A 765 -1.82 -15.64 -21.43
N ALA A 766 -1.48 -16.47 -22.42
CA ALA A 766 -2.32 -16.77 -23.58
C ALA A 766 -3.69 -17.34 -23.18
N ARG A 767 -3.74 -18.23 -22.17
CA ARG A 767 -5.03 -18.72 -21.60
C ARG A 767 -5.88 -17.64 -20.95
N SER A 768 -5.26 -16.53 -20.50
CA SER A 768 -5.95 -15.39 -19.89
C SER A 768 -6.45 -14.38 -20.92
N ILE A 769 -6.06 -14.47 -22.20
CA ILE A 769 -6.49 -13.53 -23.25
C ILE A 769 -8.02 -13.55 -23.44
N PRO A 770 -8.69 -14.70 -23.64
CA PRO A 770 -10.14 -14.72 -23.83
C PRO A 770 -10.92 -14.23 -22.60
N GLU A 771 -10.45 -14.55 -21.39
CA GLU A 771 -11.05 -14.08 -20.12
C GLU A 771 -11.02 -12.55 -19.99
N VAL A 772 -9.98 -11.91 -20.53
CA VAL A 772 -9.83 -10.46 -20.54
C VAL A 772 -10.64 -9.85 -21.67
N MET A 773 -10.55 -10.37 -22.90
CA MET A 773 -11.33 -9.89 -24.06
C MET A 773 -12.84 -9.88 -23.77
N ASN A 774 -13.38 -11.00 -23.25
CA ASN A 774 -14.80 -11.14 -22.87
C ASN A 774 -15.21 -10.27 -21.66
N SER A 775 -14.26 -9.56 -21.05
CA SER A 775 -14.47 -8.63 -19.93
C SER A 775 -14.05 -7.20 -20.28
N SER A 776 -13.78 -6.91 -21.55
CA SER A 776 -13.36 -5.61 -22.07
C SER A 776 -14.18 -5.20 -23.29
N LYS A 777 -14.25 -3.89 -23.54
CA LYS A 777 -14.77 -3.32 -24.79
C LYS A 777 -13.79 -2.27 -25.30
N TRP A 778 -13.64 -2.09 -26.60
CA TRP A 778 -13.02 -0.90 -27.17
C TRP A 778 -14.08 0.17 -27.43
N ILE A 779 -13.81 1.40 -27.02
CA ILE A 779 -14.42 2.58 -27.62
C ILE A 779 -13.56 2.91 -28.85
N VAL A 780 -14.16 2.78 -30.03
CA VAL A 780 -13.57 3.17 -31.31
C VAL A 780 -13.32 4.68 -31.31
N LYS A 781 -12.25 5.13 -31.98
CA LYS A 781 -12.01 6.53 -32.37
C LYS A 781 -11.35 6.54 -33.76
N GLU A 782 -10.01 6.47 -33.80
CA GLU A 782 -9.23 6.29 -35.04
C GLU A 782 -9.47 4.96 -35.78
N GLY A 783 -9.98 3.91 -35.12
CA GLY A 783 -10.32 2.63 -35.76
C GLY A 783 -9.12 1.73 -36.06
N ASN A 784 -8.02 1.85 -35.31
CA ASN A 784 -6.79 1.06 -35.48
C ASN A 784 -6.88 -0.38 -34.93
N ILE A 785 -8.07 -0.81 -34.50
CA ILE A 785 -8.41 -2.13 -33.92
C ILE A 785 -9.03 -3.08 -34.96
N SER A 786 -9.11 -4.38 -34.65
CA SER A 786 -9.68 -5.38 -35.57
C SER A 786 -11.20 -5.23 -35.73
N PHE A 787 -11.67 -5.13 -36.97
CA PHE A 787 -13.11 -5.12 -37.28
C PHE A 787 -13.80 -6.41 -36.78
N TRP A 788 -13.19 -7.57 -37.06
CA TRP A 788 -13.79 -8.87 -36.78
C TRP A 788 -13.67 -9.34 -35.32
N TYR A 789 -12.51 -9.16 -34.69
CA TYR A 789 -12.14 -9.92 -33.50
C TYR A 789 -12.01 -9.11 -32.20
N ASP A 790 -11.87 -7.79 -32.28
CA ASP A 790 -11.93 -6.94 -31.10
C ASP A 790 -13.40 -6.70 -30.70
N ASN A 791 -13.67 -6.58 -29.40
CA ASN A 791 -15.02 -6.34 -28.91
C ASN A 791 -15.31 -4.83 -28.89
N TRP A 792 -15.93 -4.28 -29.93
CA TRP A 792 -16.24 -2.85 -30.05
C TRP A 792 -17.72 -2.56 -30.34
N ASP A 793 -18.45 -3.52 -30.89
CA ASP A 793 -19.92 -3.51 -30.97
C ASP A 793 -20.55 -3.76 -29.59
N ASN A 794 -21.84 -3.46 -29.44
CA ASN A 794 -22.61 -3.72 -28.22
C ASN A 794 -23.02 -5.20 -28.06
N GLU A 795 -23.13 -5.94 -29.16
CA GLU A 795 -23.61 -7.33 -29.18
C GLU A 795 -22.46 -8.37 -29.09
N GLY A 796 -21.20 -7.91 -29.02
CA GLY A 796 -20.00 -8.75 -28.98
C GLY A 796 -19.10 -8.55 -30.20
N PRO A 797 -17.97 -9.27 -30.30
CA PRO A 797 -17.09 -9.19 -31.47
C PRO A 797 -17.75 -9.85 -32.70
N LEU A 798 -17.70 -9.19 -33.86
CA LEU A 798 -18.49 -9.54 -35.04
C LEU A 798 -18.26 -10.96 -35.58
N TYR A 799 -17.07 -11.55 -35.40
CA TYR A 799 -16.81 -12.95 -35.81
C TYR A 799 -17.69 -14.00 -35.10
N ALA A 800 -18.32 -13.64 -33.98
CA ALA A 800 -19.26 -14.49 -33.25
C ALA A 800 -20.71 -14.36 -33.76
N GLN A 801 -20.99 -13.34 -34.58
CA GLN A 801 -22.29 -13.03 -35.18
C GLN A 801 -22.33 -13.43 -36.68
N PHE A 802 -21.22 -13.19 -37.40
CA PHE A 802 -21.11 -13.34 -38.86
C PHE A 802 -19.91 -14.24 -39.26
N PRO A 803 -20.00 -14.97 -40.39
CA PRO A 803 -18.91 -15.81 -40.88
C PRO A 803 -17.78 -14.97 -41.50
N VAL A 804 -16.57 -15.12 -40.96
CA VAL A 804 -15.37 -14.42 -41.49
C VAL A 804 -14.86 -15.12 -42.76
N THR A 805 -15.41 -14.73 -43.91
CA THR A 805 -15.09 -15.28 -45.25
C THR A 805 -14.01 -14.49 -45.97
N GLU A 806 -14.03 -13.16 -45.86
CA GLU A 806 -13.13 -12.23 -46.55
C GLU A 806 -12.36 -11.36 -45.54
N GLN A 807 -11.11 -11.01 -45.88
CA GLN A 807 -10.26 -10.05 -45.16
C GLN A 807 -10.25 -10.21 -43.62
N PRO A 808 -9.85 -11.39 -43.07
CA PRO A 808 -10.00 -11.72 -41.65
C PRO A 808 -9.23 -10.81 -40.67
N LEU A 809 -8.21 -10.09 -41.14
CA LEU A 809 -7.38 -9.21 -40.31
C LEU A 809 -7.66 -7.71 -40.52
N ILE A 810 -8.72 -7.36 -41.26
CA ILE A 810 -9.09 -5.97 -41.53
C ILE A 810 -9.35 -5.17 -40.24
N LYS A 811 -8.90 -3.92 -40.23
CA LYS A 811 -9.21 -2.93 -39.20
C LYS A 811 -10.44 -2.10 -39.54
N ILE A 812 -11.00 -1.46 -38.52
CA ILE A 812 -12.12 -0.53 -38.69
C ILE A 812 -11.75 0.62 -39.65
N ASN A 813 -10.55 1.19 -39.56
CA ASN A 813 -10.12 2.28 -40.44
C ASN A 813 -9.76 1.87 -41.88
N GLU A 814 -9.51 0.58 -42.11
CA GLU A 814 -9.33 0.00 -43.45
C GLU A 814 -10.68 -0.20 -44.18
N CYS A 815 -11.81 0.06 -43.51
CA CYS A 815 -13.16 0.10 -44.10
C CYS A 815 -13.58 1.50 -44.61
N ARG A 816 -12.65 2.45 -44.73
CA ARG A 816 -12.89 3.84 -45.18
C ARG A 816 -12.21 4.13 -46.51
N ILE A 817 -12.85 4.96 -47.34
CA ILE A 817 -12.32 5.51 -48.60
C ILE A 817 -12.48 7.03 -48.54
N GLU A 818 -11.39 7.78 -48.73
CA GLU A 818 -11.41 9.25 -48.82
C GLU A 818 -12.15 9.98 -47.66
N ASN A 819 -12.05 9.40 -46.45
CA ASN A 819 -12.75 9.76 -45.20
C ASN A 819 -14.24 9.38 -45.09
N GLU A 820 -14.88 8.88 -46.15
CA GLU A 820 -16.19 8.23 -46.07
C GLU A 820 -16.07 6.71 -45.84
N TRP A 821 -17.19 6.04 -45.60
CA TRP A 821 -17.22 4.58 -45.34
C TRP A 821 -17.51 3.80 -46.63
N ASP A 822 -16.77 2.71 -46.86
CA ASP A 822 -17.09 1.80 -47.96
C ASP A 822 -18.31 0.94 -47.60
N ILE A 823 -19.49 1.49 -47.87
CA ILE A 823 -20.79 0.83 -47.71
C ILE A 823 -20.85 -0.47 -48.54
N SER A 824 -20.15 -0.55 -49.68
CA SER A 824 -20.11 -1.76 -50.53
C SER A 824 -19.28 -2.87 -49.90
N LEU A 825 -18.18 -2.54 -49.21
CA LEU A 825 -17.43 -3.47 -48.37
C LEU A 825 -18.23 -3.87 -47.12
N LEU A 826 -18.81 -2.93 -46.38
CA LEU A 826 -19.61 -3.24 -45.19
C LEU A 826 -20.80 -4.15 -45.53
N ASN A 827 -21.49 -3.92 -46.64
CA ASN A 827 -22.56 -4.79 -47.15
C ASN A 827 -22.07 -6.22 -47.46
N ARG A 828 -20.84 -6.39 -47.98
CA ARG A 828 -20.24 -7.71 -48.21
C ARG A 828 -19.80 -8.41 -46.93
N LEU A 829 -19.35 -7.67 -45.92
CA LEU A 829 -18.86 -8.23 -44.65
C LEU A 829 -20.01 -8.62 -43.70
N VAL A 830 -21.00 -7.75 -43.47
CA VAL A 830 -22.05 -7.95 -42.44
C VAL A 830 -23.49 -7.87 -42.97
N GLY A 831 -23.69 -7.58 -44.25
CA GLY A 831 -25.02 -7.45 -44.86
C GLY A 831 -25.70 -6.11 -44.56
N HIS A 832 -26.69 -5.76 -45.41
CA HIS A 832 -27.29 -4.43 -45.49
C HIS A 832 -27.81 -3.84 -44.16
N GLN A 833 -28.46 -4.64 -43.29
CA GLN A 833 -28.99 -4.11 -42.03
C GLN A 833 -27.87 -3.65 -41.09
N LYS A 834 -26.96 -4.56 -40.73
CA LYS A 834 -25.85 -4.25 -39.82
C LYS A 834 -24.90 -3.23 -40.43
N ALA A 835 -24.75 -3.19 -41.76
CA ALA A 835 -23.96 -2.15 -42.44
C ALA A 835 -24.55 -0.73 -42.23
N ASN A 836 -25.87 -0.56 -42.30
CA ASN A 836 -26.54 0.71 -41.99
C ASN A 836 -26.40 1.07 -40.50
N ASP A 837 -26.62 0.10 -39.60
CA ASP A 837 -26.46 0.30 -38.15
C ASP A 837 -25.03 0.75 -37.79
N LEU A 838 -24.03 0.15 -38.46
CA LEU A 838 -22.63 0.53 -38.34
C LEU A 838 -22.33 1.91 -38.93
N TYR A 839 -22.91 2.27 -40.07
CA TYR A 839 -22.75 3.60 -40.66
C TYR A 839 -23.23 4.70 -39.69
N GLU A 840 -24.39 4.54 -39.06
CA GLU A 840 -24.88 5.46 -38.02
C GLU A 840 -23.97 5.51 -36.78
N PHE A 841 -23.54 4.35 -36.28
CA PHE A 841 -22.61 4.27 -35.15
C PHE A 841 -21.26 4.95 -35.45
N PHE A 842 -20.81 4.84 -36.70
CA PHE A 842 -19.53 5.37 -37.14
C PHE A 842 -19.57 6.85 -37.53
N ALA A 843 -20.70 7.38 -37.99
CA ALA A 843 -20.88 8.81 -38.28
C ALA A 843 -20.79 9.71 -37.02
N ARG A 844 -20.88 9.11 -35.82
CA ARG A 844 -20.80 9.79 -34.52
C ARG A 844 -19.40 9.73 -33.87
N GLN A 845 -18.41 9.15 -34.56
CA GLN A 845 -17.05 8.91 -34.04
C GLN A 845 -16.21 10.19 -34.00
N LYS A 846 -15.18 10.18 -33.15
CA LYS A 846 -14.30 11.33 -32.86
C LYS A 846 -12.83 10.96 -33.01
N GLU A 847 -11.99 11.97 -33.14
CA GLU A 847 -10.54 11.81 -33.31
C GLU A 847 -9.83 11.26 -32.05
N GLY A 848 -8.67 10.63 -32.25
CA GLY A 848 -7.74 10.16 -31.20
C GLY A 848 -7.60 8.63 -31.09
N GLU A 849 -6.68 8.18 -30.22
CA GLU A 849 -6.43 6.75 -29.99
C GLU A 849 -7.68 5.99 -29.50
N ASP A 850 -7.91 4.79 -30.04
CA ASP A 850 -8.95 3.86 -29.57
C ASP A 850 -8.76 3.48 -28.08
N VAL A 851 -9.86 3.43 -27.31
CA VAL A 851 -9.80 3.29 -25.85
C VAL A 851 -10.31 1.92 -25.39
N LEU A 852 -9.38 1.02 -25.00
CA LEU A 852 -9.73 -0.23 -24.33
C LEU A 852 -10.24 0.03 -22.90
N VAL A 853 -11.48 -0.37 -22.65
CA VAL A 853 -12.26 -0.23 -21.41
C VAL A 853 -12.45 -1.58 -20.72
N TRP A 854 -12.27 -1.62 -19.40
CA TRP A 854 -12.51 -2.80 -18.57
C TRP A 854 -13.94 -2.80 -18.02
N LEU A 855 -14.81 -3.67 -18.54
CA LEU A 855 -16.25 -3.73 -18.24
C LEU A 855 -16.59 -4.13 -16.78
N LYS A 856 -15.57 -4.38 -15.95
CA LYS A 856 -15.70 -4.79 -14.55
C LYS A 856 -15.20 -3.69 -13.60
N ASP A 857 -15.16 -2.44 -14.08
CA ASP A 857 -14.84 -1.23 -13.34
C ASP A 857 -15.60 -0.01 -13.91
N ASN A 858 -16.02 0.92 -13.05
CA ASN A 858 -16.83 2.07 -13.46
C ASN A 858 -16.03 3.16 -14.19
N GLU A 859 -14.71 3.22 -13.98
CA GLU A 859 -13.81 4.14 -14.69
C GLU A 859 -13.16 3.45 -15.91
N GLY A 860 -13.56 2.21 -16.23
CA GLY A 860 -12.97 1.41 -17.29
C GLY A 860 -11.56 0.92 -16.96
N ASN A 861 -11.10 1.12 -15.72
CA ASN A 861 -9.73 0.87 -15.30
C ASN A 861 -9.51 -0.61 -14.93
N PHE A 862 -8.61 -1.30 -15.64
CA PHE A 862 -8.23 -2.66 -15.28
C PHE A 862 -7.53 -2.69 -13.91
N THR A 863 -8.10 -3.44 -12.96
CA THR A 863 -7.45 -3.70 -11.67
C THR A 863 -7.31 -5.20 -11.38
N THR A 864 -6.23 -5.59 -10.72
CA THR A 864 -6.05 -6.96 -10.19
C THR A 864 -6.99 -7.27 -9.01
N LYS A 865 -7.85 -6.31 -8.61
CA LYS A 865 -8.98 -6.56 -7.71
C LYS A 865 -10.19 -7.05 -8.52
N SER A 866 -10.64 -6.31 -9.53
CA SER A 866 -11.80 -6.72 -10.34
C SER A 866 -11.50 -7.95 -11.20
N ALA A 867 -10.28 -8.11 -11.74
CA ALA A 867 -9.87 -9.34 -12.42
C ALA A 867 -9.92 -10.58 -11.50
N TRP A 868 -9.40 -10.47 -10.27
CA TRP A 868 -9.52 -11.54 -9.25
C TRP A 868 -10.99 -11.85 -8.89
N ASP A 869 -11.84 -10.83 -8.86
CA ASP A 869 -13.26 -10.94 -8.57
C ASP A 869 -14.06 -11.66 -9.68
N CYS A 870 -13.52 -11.74 -10.90
CA CYS A 870 -14.13 -12.45 -12.04
C CYS A 870 -13.77 -13.95 -12.07
N ILE A 871 -12.52 -14.30 -11.74
CA ILE A 871 -12.01 -15.69 -11.85
C ILE A 871 -12.31 -16.57 -10.62
N ARG A 872 -12.69 -15.96 -9.49
CA ARG A 872 -12.94 -16.66 -8.23
C ARG A 872 -14.35 -17.24 -8.19
N VAL A 873 -14.52 -18.34 -7.46
CA VAL A 873 -15.85 -18.79 -7.05
C VAL A 873 -16.41 -17.79 -6.02
N ARG A 874 -17.64 -17.32 -6.24
CA ARG A 874 -18.37 -16.45 -5.31
C ARG A 874 -19.30 -17.30 -4.44
N ALA A 875 -19.42 -16.95 -3.18
CA ALA A 875 -20.49 -17.42 -2.29
C ALA A 875 -21.51 -16.29 -2.04
N PRO A 876 -22.74 -16.59 -1.57
CA PRO A 876 -23.71 -15.56 -1.23
C PRO A 876 -23.19 -14.59 -0.15
N PRO A 877 -23.34 -13.27 -0.29
CA PRO A 877 -22.88 -12.30 0.69
C PRO A 877 -23.73 -12.35 1.97
N LEU A 878 -23.06 -12.31 3.12
CA LEU A 878 -23.66 -12.23 4.45
C LEU A 878 -24.10 -10.78 4.75
N PRO A 879 -25.41 -10.46 4.84
CA PRO A 879 -25.90 -9.08 4.94
C PRO A 879 -25.36 -8.28 6.13
N TRP A 880 -24.97 -8.99 7.20
CA TRP A 880 -24.45 -8.43 8.45
C TRP A 880 -22.92 -8.45 8.56
N ALA A 881 -22.17 -8.85 7.53
CA ALA A 881 -20.71 -8.90 7.59
C ALA A 881 -20.06 -7.55 7.92
N GLN A 882 -20.65 -6.43 7.46
CA GLN A 882 -20.20 -5.07 7.80
C GLN A 882 -20.21 -4.79 9.31
N TRP A 883 -21.08 -5.46 10.07
CA TRP A 883 -21.18 -5.33 11.53
C TRP A 883 -20.20 -6.23 12.28
N ILE A 884 -19.83 -7.38 11.70
CA ILE A 884 -18.75 -8.24 12.24
C ILE A 884 -17.38 -7.59 12.00
N TRP A 885 -17.17 -6.99 10.84
CA TRP A 885 -15.86 -6.47 10.38
C TRP A 885 -15.66 -4.96 10.57
N HIS A 886 -16.64 -4.27 11.17
CA HIS A 886 -16.70 -2.81 11.37
C HIS A 886 -15.36 -2.18 11.80
N THR A 887 -15.06 -0.96 11.34
CA THR A 887 -13.80 -0.24 11.64
C THR A 887 -13.51 -0.19 13.13
N ASN A 888 -14.49 0.23 13.92
CA ASN A 888 -14.37 0.45 15.36
C ASN A 888 -14.39 -0.86 16.18
N LEU A 889 -14.55 -2.03 15.53
CA LEU A 889 -14.40 -3.34 16.20
C LEU A 889 -12.94 -3.83 16.09
N PRO A 890 -12.24 -4.04 17.23
CA PRO A 890 -10.92 -4.67 17.28
C PRO A 890 -10.96 -6.06 16.65
N LYS A 891 -10.02 -6.36 15.74
CA LYS A 891 -10.13 -7.55 14.88
C LYS A 891 -10.03 -8.91 15.61
N LYS A 892 -9.65 -8.92 16.91
CA LYS A 892 -9.85 -10.09 17.78
C LYS A 892 -11.32 -10.45 17.97
N ILE A 893 -12.22 -9.47 18.07
CA ILE A 893 -13.67 -9.67 18.16
C ILE A 893 -14.20 -10.16 16.81
N SER A 894 -13.86 -9.49 15.70
CA SER A 894 -14.28 -9.90 14.35
C SER A 894 -13.89 -11.35 14.03
N ILE A 895 -12.70 -11.80 14.44
CA ILE A 895 -12.26 -13.19 14.23
C ILE A 895 -12.91 -14.17 15.20
N MET A 896 -13.23 -13.77 16.43
CA MET A 896 -14.02 -14.59 17.36
C MET A 896 -15.44 -14.80 16.80
N MET A 897 -16.08 -13.73 16.33
CA MET A 897 -17.38 -13.77 15.63
C MET A 897 -17.32 -14.64 14.36
N TRP A 898 -16.30 -14.46 13.52
CA TRP A 898 -16.08 -15.29 12.34
C TRP A 898 -15.92 -16.78 12.69
N LYS A 899 -15.19 -17.10 13.76
CA LYS A 899 -15.11 -18.48 14.27
C LYS A 899 -16.45 -18.99 14.76
N ALA A 900 -17.24 -18.20 15.50
CA ALA A 900 -18.57 -18.60 15.94
C ALA A 900 -19.52 -18.88 14.75
N THR A 901 -19.55 -18.00 13.75
CA THR A 901 -20.35 -18.17 12.52
C THR A 901 -20.02 -19.47 11.76
N ASN A 902 -18.74 -19.85 11.72
CA ASN A 902 -18.24 -21.07 11.08
C ASN A 902 -18.11 -22.28 12.06
N ASN A 903 -18.70 -22.21 13.26
CA ASN A 903 -18.60 -23.23 14.33
C ASN A 903 -17.16 -23.71 14.68
N CYS A 904 -16.20 -22.77 14.68
CA CYS A 904 -14.76 -23.00 14.90
C CYS A 904 -14.24 -22.43 16.24
N LEU A 905 -15.14 -22.19 17.20
CA LEU A 905 -14.74 -21.95 18.59
C LEU A 905 -14.49 -23.29 19.29
N SER A 906 -13.42 -23.34 20.10
CA SER A 906 -13.01 -24.54 20.84
C SER A 906 -13.78 -24.65 22.16
N VAL A 907 -15.07 -24.93 22.03
CA VAL A 907 -15.93 -25.49 23.09
C VAL A 907 -15.83 -27.02 23.08
N ASP A 908 -16.08 -27.67 24.21
CA ASP A 908 -15.91 -29.13 24.34
C ASP A 908 -16.62 -29.94 23.26
N LYS A 909 -17.88 -29.65 22.93
CA LYS A 909 -18.65 -30.35 21.89
C LYS A 909 -17.99 -30.27 20.51
N ASN A 910 -17.33 -29.15 20.20
CA ASN A 910 -16.57 -29.01 18.96
C ASN A 910 -15.22 -29.74 19.01
N ILE A 911 -14.62 -29.91 20.20
CA ILE A 911 -13.37 -30.64 20.40
C ILE A 911 -13.61 -32.16 20.30
N SER A 912 -14.69 -32.67 20.90
CA SER A 912 -15.04 -34.09 20.84
C SER A 912 -15.45 -34.55 19.43
N MET A 913 -16.17 -33.72 18.66
CA MET A 913 -16.49 -33.99 17.25
C MET A 913 -15.27 -34.15 16.32
N VAL A 914 -14.05 -33.80 16.77
CA VAL A 914 -12.79 -34.06 16.04
C VAL A 914 -11.96 -35.21 16.65
N GLY A 915 -12.58 -36.10 17.43
CA GLY A 915 -11.97 -37.32 17.92
C GLY A 915 -11.02 -37.11 19.11
N VAL A 916 -11.38 -36.20 20.02
CA VAL A 916 -10.69 -36.02 21.31
C VAL A 916 -11.67 -36.41 22.40
N SER A 917 -11.44 -37.54 23.07
CA SER A 917 -12.26 -37.97 24.20
C SER A 917 -12.06 -37.03 25.39
N MET A 918 -13.15 -36.43 25.88
CA MET A 918 -13.16 -35.58 27.06
C MET A 918 -14.58 -35.47 27.63
N ALA A 919 -14.70 -35.41 28.96
CA ALA A 919 -15.94 -35.03 29.61
C ALA A 919 -16.23 -33.54 29.37
N SER A 920 -17.45 -33.21 28.95
CA SER A 920 -17.86 -31.82 28.74
C SER A 920 -18.62 -31.27 29.95
N LYS A 921 -18.15 -30.14 30.47
CA LYS A 921 -18.78 -29.43 31.60
C LYS A 921 -18.52 -27.94 31.48
N CYS A 922 -19.57 -27.13 31.36
CA CYS A 922 -19.42 -25.69 31.23
C CYS A 922 -19.09 -25.02 32.57
N ASN A 923 -17.85 -24.53 32.72
CA ASN A 923 -17.38 -23.77 33.90
C ASN A 923 -18.19 -22.49 34.20
N CYS A 924 -19.05 -22.03 33.30
CA CYS A 924 -19.84 -20.82 33.49
C CYS A 924 -21.15 -21.02 34.26
N CYS A 925 -21.59 -22.27 34.47
CA CYS A 925 -22.93 -22.62 34.94
C CYS A 925 -22.85 -23.59 36.13
N GLN A 926 -23.53 -23.28 37.24
CA GLN A 926 -23.52 -24.11 38.46
C GLN A 926 -23.97 -25.56 38.21
N LYS A 927 -24.96 -25.77 37.34
CA LYS A 927 -25.46 -27.10 36.95
C LYS A 927 -24.55 -27.86 35.96
N GLY A 928 -23.43 -27.28 35.52
CA GLY A 928 -22.38 -28.00 34.78
C GLY A 928 -22.79 -28.59 33.42
N HIS A 929 -23.78 -28.03 32.72
CA HIS A 929 -24.28 -28.53 31.45
C HIS A 929 -23.18 -28.67 30.37
N THR A 930 -23.44 -29.48 29.34
CA THR A 930 -22.59 -29.65 28.15
C THR A 930 -22.19 -28.31 27.53
N GLU A 931 -20.90 -28.13 27.28
CA GLU A 931 -20.36 -26.90 26.71
C GLU A 931 -20.42 -26.92 25.17
N ASP A 932 -21.40 -26.21 24.62
CA ASP A 932 -21.45 -25.88 23.19
C ASP A 932 -21.62 -24.39 22.89
N LEU A 933 -21.53 -24.05 21.60
CA LEU A 933 -21.57 -22.67 21.11
C LEU A 933 -22.85 -21.93 21.53
N ASN A 934 -23.99 -22.60 21.46
CA ASN A 934 -25.28 -22.01 21.81
C ASN A 934 -25.39 -21.88 23.33
N HIS A 935 -24.96 -22.88 24.10
CA HIS A 935 -24.95 -22.79 25.56
C HIS A 935 -24.09 -21.62 26.09
N VAL A 936 -22.86 -21.49 25.59
CA VAL A 936 -21.90 -20.47 26.05
C VAL A 936 -22.31 -19.04 25.65
N LEU A 937 -22.89 -18.85 24.44
CA LEU A 937 -23.15 -17.51 23.89
C LEU A 937 -24.63 -17.11 23.83
N CYS A 938 -25.59 -17.99 24.14
CA CYS A 938 -27.02 -17.72 23.99
C CYS A 938 -27.90 -18.37 25.08
N THR A 939 -27.93 -19.70 25.18
CA THR A 939 -28.95 -20.45 25.93
C THR A 939 -28.58 -20.77 27.38
N GLY A 940 -27.34 -20.58 27.82
CA GLY A 940 -26.97 -20.64 29.24
C GLY A 940 -27.56 -19.49 30.05
N ASP A 941 -27.87 -19.68 31.34
CA ASP A 941 -28.60 -18.71 32.16
C ASP A 941 -27.89 -17.35 32.27
N PHE A 942 -26.55 -17.37 32.35
CA PHE A 942 -25.73 -16.15 32.33
C PHE A 942 -25.85 -15.41 30.99
N ALA A 943 -25.79 -16.12 29.86
CA ALA A 943 -25.92 -15.52 28.54
C ALA A 943 -27.33 -14.94 28.33
N ARG A 944 -28.39 -15.70 28.64
CA ARG A 944 -29.78 -15.23 28.62
C ARG A 944 -29.97 -13.96 29.45
N HIS A 945 -29.34 -13.85 30.62
CA HIS A 945 -29.42 -12.66 31.46
C HIS A 945 -28.75 -11.43 30.79
N ILE A 946 -27.53 -11.55 30.26
CA ILE A 946 -26.85 -10.43 29.58
C ILE A 946 -27.62 -9.97 28.33
N TRP A 947 -28.16 -10.90 27.51
CA TRP A 947 -28.99 -10.52 26.36
C TRP A 947 -30.33 -9.87 26.78
N ARG A 948 -30.91 -10.25 27.93
CA ARG A 948 -32.09 -9.58 28.50
C ARG A 948 -31.78 -8.17 28.99
N LEU A 949 -30.67 -7.94 29.70
CA LEU A 949 -30.24 -6.59 30.09
C LEU A 949 -30.09 -5.68 28.86
N ALA A 950 -29.42 -6.18 27.81
CA ALA A 950 -29.30 -5.48 26.54
C ALA A 950 -30.67 -5.12 25.92
N ALA A 951 -31.62 -6.07 25.90
CA ALA A 951 -32.98 -5.86 25.42
C ALA A 951 -33.73 -4.77 26.21
N THR A 952 -33.66 -4.80 27.55
CA THR A 952 -34.30 -3.83 28.44
C THR A 952 -33.72 -2.42 28.28
N HIS A 953 -32.39 -2.25 28.33
CA HIS A 953 -31.75 -0.94 28.19
C HIS A 953 -32.01 -0.31 26.81
N LEU A 954 -32.09 -1.11 25.74
CA LEU A 954 -32.41 -0.64 24.38
C LEU A 954 -33.92 -0.55 24.09
N GLY A 955 -34.79 -0.95 25.03
CA GLY A 955 -36.25 -0.87 24.88
C GLY A 955 -36.84 -1.81 23.81
N VAL A 956 -36.25 -2.99 23.61
CA VAL A 956 -36.67 -3.95 22.59
C VAL A 956 -37.23 -5.21 23.21
N HIS A 957 -38.48 -5.55 22.91
CA HIS A 957 -39.04 -6.84 23.30
C HIS A 957 -38.34 -7.98 22.55
N MET A 958 -37.78 -8.94 23.29
CA MET A 958 -36.92 -9.99 22.74
C MET A 958 -37.34 -11.37 23.28
N ALA A 959 -37.86 -12.22 22.38
CA ALA A 959 -38.16 -13.61 22.66
C ALA A 959 -36.88 -14.43 22.98
N PRO A 960 -36.97 -15.55 23.72
CA PRO A 960 -35.84 -16.45 23.93
C PRO A 960 -35.44 -17.14 22.61
N PHE A 961 -34.14 -17.10 22.28
CA PHE A 961 -33.58 -17.79 21.12
C PHE A 961 -32.85 -19.07 21.54
N TYR A 962 -32.94 -20.10 20.69
CA TYR A 962 -32.26 -21.38 20.89
C TYR A 962 -30.89 -21.46 20.20
N THR A 963 -30.63 -20.61 19.21
CA THR A 963 -29.31 -20.50 18.57
C THR A 963 -28.71 -19.11 18.68
N TRP A 964 -27.39 -19.06 18.81
CA TRP A 964 -26.62 -17.82 18.79
C TRP A 964 -26.71 -17.08 17.44
N LYS A 965 -26.95 -17.80 16.33
CA LYS A 965 -27.11 -17.18 15.01
C LYS A 965 -28.42 -16.39 14.93
N ASP A 966 -29.53 -16.94 15.40
CA ASP A 966 -30.82 -16.24 15.40
C ASP A 966 -30.82 -15.07 16.40
N GLN A 967 -30.25 -15.31 17.58
CA GLN A 967 -30.02 -14.28 18.59
C GLN A 967 -29.25 -13.08 18.03
N THR A 968 -28.18 -13.29 17.25
CA THR A 968 -27.38 -12.18 16.68
C THR A 968 -28.05 -11.56 15.44
N ASN A 969 -28.69 -12.35 14.59
CA ASN A 969 -29.46 -11.87 13.43
C ASN A 969 -30.61 -10.94 13.83
N PHE A 970 -31.28 -11.19 14.95
CA PHE A 970 -32.33 -10.33 15.50
C PHE A 970 -31.87 -8.88 15.74
N TRP A 971 -30.64 -8.70 16.22
CA TRP A 971 -30.03 -7.39 16.41
C TRP A 971 -29.53 -6.79 15.10
N PHE A 972 -28.84 -7.57 14.27
CA PHE A 972 -28.31 -7.08 12.99
C PHE A 972 -29.39 -6.59 12.01
N ARG A 973 -30.61 -7.16 12.05
CA ARG A 973 -31.77 -6.68 11.27
C ARG A 973 -32.29 -5.31 11.70
N ARG A 974 -31.91 -4.81 12.89
CA ARG A 974 -32.26 -3.48 13.42
C ARG A 974 -31.12 -2.46 13.28
N ALA A 975 -29.97 -2.89 12.76
CA ALA A 975 -28.77 -2.08 12.68
C ALA A 975 -28.73 -1.20 11.42
N GLY A 976 -28.14 -0.01 11.52
CA GLY A 976 -28.06 0.96 10.43
C GLY A 976 -27.12 2.11 10.74
N LYS A 977 -26.55 2.73 9.71
CA LYS A 977 -25.56 3.82 9.85
C LYS A 977 -26.17 5.21 10.02
N SER A 978 -27.51 5.32 9.98
CA SER A 978 -28.25 6.59 9.99
C SER A 978 -28.48 7.19 11.38
N SER A 979 -28.26 6.44 12.47
CA SER A 979 -28.26 6.99 13.83
C SER A 979 -27.23 6.30 14.72
N GLN A 980 -26.86 6.98 15.81
CA GLN A 980 -25.95 6.46 16.83
C GLN A 980 -26.48 5.16 17.44
N VAL A 981 -27.77 5.13 17.80
CA VAL A 981 -28.46 3.95 18.34
C VAL A 981 -28.55 2.82 17.31
N ARG A 982 -28.89 3.10 16.05
CA ARG A 982 -28.86 2.08 14.97
C ARG A 982 -27.44 1.53 14.72
N THR A 983 -26.40 2.28 15.06
CA THR A 983 -25.02 1.78 15.04
C THR A 983 -24.73 0.90 16.27
N ILE A 984 -25.23 1.24 17.46
CA ILE A 984 -25.18 0.37 18.66
C ILE A 984 -25.82 -0.99 18.37
N PHE A 985 -27.02 -1.01 17.74
CA PHE A 985 -27.68 -2.25 17.30
C PHE A 985 -26.79 -3.18 16.45
N GLY A 986 -25.89 -2.62 15.65
CA GLY A 986 -24.94 -3.38 14.83
C GLY A 986 -23.70 -3.88 15.59
N LEU A 987 -23.17 -3.06 16.51
CA LEU A 987 -21.93 -3.41 17.23
C LEU A 987 -22.18 -4.33 18.43
N LEU A 988 -23.28 -4.11 19.16
CA LEU A 988 -23.62 -4.79 20.41
C LEU A 988 -23.51 -6.33 20.36
N PRO A 989 -23.96 -7.03 19.31
CA PRO A 989 -23.93 -8.49 19.28
C PRO A 989 -22.51 -9.05 19.29
N SER A 990 -21.58 -8.32 18.66
CA SER A 990 -20.14 -8.63 18.66
C SER A 990 -19.51 -8.42 20.03
N ILE A 991 -19.94 -7.38 20.76
CA ILE A 991 -19.42 -7.04 22.10
C ILE A 991 -19.90 -8.05 23.14
N ILE A 992 -21.21 -8.35 23.17
CA ILE A 992 -21.79 -9.32 24.10
C ILE A 992 -21.18 -10.71 23.87
N SER A 993 -21.11 -11.16 22.62
CA SER A 993 -20.49 -12.45 22.28
C SER A 993 -19.01 -12.51 22.70
N TRP A 994 -18.26 -11.41 22.55
CA TRP A 994 -16.89 -11.33 23.05
C TRP A 994 -16.82 -11.41 24.58
N LYS A 995 -17.67 -10.67 25.31
CA LYS A 995 -17.62 -10.64 26.77
C LYS A 995 -18.08 -11.95 27.42
N LEU A 996 -19.05 -12.65 26.82
CA LEU A 996 -19.41 -14.01 27.21
C LEU A 996 -18.25 -14.99 26.97
N TRP A 997 -17.57 -14.91 25.82
CA TRP A 997 -16.40 -15.72 25.52
C TRP A 997 -15.19 -15.41 26.44
N GLU A 998 -14.94 -14.13 26.74
CA GLU A 998 -13.90 -13.68 27.67
C GLU A 998 -14.14 -14.25 29.08
N ARG A 999 -15.39 -14.18 29.58
CA ARG A 999 -15.78 -14.79 30.86
C ARG A 999 -15.55 -16.30 30.86
N ARG A 1000 -15.96 -17.01 29.80
CA ARG A 1000 -15.75 -18.46 29.67
C ARG A 1000 -14.27 -18.84 29.73
N CYS A 1001 -13.39 -18.07 29.11
CA CYS A 1001 -11.95 -18.31 29.19
C CYS A 1001 -11.40 -18.10 30.61
N LYS A 1002 -11.74 -16.98 31.27
CA LYS A 1002 -11.30 -16.70 32.64
C LYS A 1002 -11.79 -17.75 33.63
N ALA A 1003 -13.07 -18.12 33.57
CA ALA A 1003 -13.68 -19.14 34.42
C ALA A 1003 -13.18 -20.59 34.17
N ARG A 1004 -12.35 -20.83 33.15
CA ARG A 1004 -11.82 -22.16 32.81
C ARG A 1004 -10.28 -22.26 32.86
N TYR A 1005 -9.57 -21.14 32.80
CA TYR A 1005 -8.10 -21.10 32.78
C TYR A 1005 -7.48 -20.22 33.88
N GLU A 1006 -8.29 -19.46 34.61
CA GLU A 1006 -7.86 -18.53 35.68
C GLU A 1006 -8.72 -18.65 36.96
N ASP A 1007 -9.74 -19.53 36.96
CA ASP A 1007 -10.83 -19.65 37.95
C ASP A 1007 -11.53 -18.34 38.34
N LYS A 1008 -11.39 -17.29 37.53
CA LYS A 1008 -11.96 -15.95 37.73
C LYS A 1008 -13.32 -15.80 37.04
N ALA A 1009 -14.40 -16.13 37.75
CA ALA A 1009 -15.77 -15.99 37.27
C ALA A 1009 -16.37 -14.59 37.58
N HIS A 1010 -16.21 -13.63 36.67
CA HIS A 1010 -16.85 -12.30 36.79
C HIS A 1010 -18.37 -12.40 37.01
N SER A 1011 -18.93 -11.46 37.77
CA SER A 1011 -20.38 -11.32 38.01
C SER A 1011 -21.14 -10.83 36.76
N LYS A 1012 -22.48 -10.83 36.80
CA LYS A 1012 -23.31 -10.38 35.66
C LYS A 1012 -23.17 -8.87 35.48
N GLU A 1013 -23.15 -8.17 36.59
CA GLU A 1013 -23.07 -6.72 36.77
C GLU A 1013 -21.71 -6.22 36.27
N SER A 1014 -20.61 -6.86 36.69
CA SER A 1014 -19.25 -6.61 36.19
C SER A 1014 -19.16 -6.77 34.66
N VAL A 1015 -19.78 -7.82 34.11
CA VAL A 1015 -19.80 -8.05 32.65
C VAL A 1015 -20.65 -7.02 31.91
N TRP A 1016 -21.82 -6.64 32.43
CA TRP A 1016 -22.69 -5.63 31.82
C TRP A 1016 -22.08 -4.22 31.87
N HIS A 1017 -21.52 -3.84 33.01
CA HIS A 1017 -20.77 -2.59 33.17
C HIS A 1017 -19.56 -2.54 32.20
N ALA A 1018 -18.83 -3.64 32.04
CA ALA A 1018 -17.75 -3.76 31.06
C ALA A 1018 -18.22 -3.76 29.58
N ILE A 1019 -19.53 -3.90 29.31
CA ILE A 1019 -20.14 -3.67 27.99
C ILE A 1019 -20.50 -2.18 27.83
N LYS A 1020 -21.07 -1.53 28.86
CA LYS A 1020 -21.35 -0.07 28.87
C LYS A 1020 -20.09 0.76 28.60
N ILE A 1021 -19.01 0.56 29.38
CA ILE A 1021 -17.70 1.23 29.17
C ILE A 1021 -17.20 1.07 27.73
N TRP A 1022 -17.38 -0.12 27.16
CA TRP A 1022 -16.89 -0.43 25.83
C TRP A 1022 -17.70 0.28 24.74
N LEU A 1023 -19.02 0.40 24.92
CA LEU A 1023 -19.89 1.18 24.05
C LEU A 1023 -19.53 2.66 24.10
N GLN A 1024 -19.45 3.26 25.29
CA GLN A 1024 -19.08 4.68 25.51
C GLN A 1024 -17.82 5.05 24.71
N ARG A 1025 -16.70 4.34 24.95
CA ARG A 1025 -15.38 4.57 24.30
C ARG A 1025 -15.37 4.48 22.77
N ILE A 1026 -16.39 3.87 22.17
CA ILE A 1026 -16.50 3.72 20.71
C ILE A 1026 -17.58 4.62 20.11
N MET A 1027 -18.51 5.13 20.92
CA MET A 1027 -19.35 6.26 20.52
C MET A 1027 -18.52 7.53 20.33
N ASP A 1028 -17.52 7.77 21.18
CA ASP A 1028 -16.53 8.86 21.02
C ASP A 1028 -15.81 8.84 19.65
N GLN A 1029 -15.81 7.69 18.97
CA GLN A 1029 -15.17 7.44 17.67
C GLN A 1029 -16.18 7.36 16.50
N ILE A 1030 -17.45 7.72 16.71
CA ILE A 1030 -18.52 7.67 15.71
C ILE A 1030 -18.93 9.08 15.27
N MET A 1031 -19.38 9.21 14.02
CA MET A 1031 -19.72 10.51 13.44
C MET A 1031 -20.90 11.18 14.17
N LYS A 1032 -20.77 12.50 14.35
CA LYS A 1032 -21.80 13.39 14.91
C LYS A 1032 -23.02 13.40 13.99
N VAL A 1033 -24.13 12.79 14.43
CA VAL A 1033 -25.38 12.66 13.69
C VAL A 1033 -26.15 13.99 13.71
N SER A 1034 -26.90 14.28 12.65
CA SER A 1034 -27.65 15.54 12.47
C SER A 1034 -28.96 15.63 13.24
N SER A 1035 -29.55 14.50 13.67
CA SER A 1035 -30.78 14.44 14.45
C SER A 1035 -30.83 13.16 15.29
N LEU A 1036 -31.45 13.23 16.46
CA LEU A 1036 -31.76 12.09 17.34
C LEU A 1036 -33.22 12.22 17.76
N SER A 1037 -33.98 11.13 17.76
CA SER A 1037 -35.34 11.15 18.30
C SER A 1037 -35.33 11.21 19.83
N ALA A 1038 -36.44 11.60 20.45
CA ALA A 1038 -36.62 11.51 21.90
C ALA A 1038 -36.42 10.07 22.43
N GLN A 1039 -36.76 9.06 21.61
CA GLN A 1039 -36.51 7.65 21.91
C GLN A 1039 -35.01 7.31 21.85
N ASP A 1040 -34.26 7.80 20.85
CA ASP A 1040 -32.80 7.64 20.79
C ASP A 1040 -32.13 8.30 22.00
N MET A 1041 -32.54 9.52 22.37
CA MET A 1041 -32.02 10.28 23.52
C MET A 1041 -32.21 9.50 24.83
N ASN A 1042 -33.41 8.97 25.07
CA ASN A 1042 -33.73 8.15 26.24
C ASN A 1042 -32.92 6.83 26.26
N ILE A 1043 -32.72 6.20 25.10
CA ILE A 1043 -31.85 5.01 24.97
C ILE A 1043 -30.38 5.33 25.31
N LEU A 1044 -29.84 6.45 24.80
CA LEU A 1044 -28.46 6.86 25.08
C LEU A 1044 -28.28 7.19 26.57
N HIS A 1045 -29.23 7.90 27.17
CA HIS A 1045 -29.26 8.18 28.61
C HIS A 1045 -29.28 6.89 29.45
N ARG A 1046 -30.15 5.93 29.12
CA ARG A 1046 -30.20 4.61 29.78
C ARG A 1046 -28.98 3.72 29.55
N LEU A 1047 -28.05 4.11 28.68
CA LEU A 1047 -26.75 3.45 28.50
C LEU A 1047 -25.57 4.25 29.06
N GLU A 1048 -25.84 5.39 29.71
CA GLU A 1048 -24.85 6.39 30.16
C GLU A 1048 -23.92 6.85 29.02
N ILE A 1049 -24.43 6.91 27.78
CA ILE A 1049 -23.68 7.34 26.61
C ILE A 1049 -23.92 8.84 26.40
N PRO A 1050 -22.86 9.67 26.35
CA PRO A 1050 -23.03 11.10 26.09
C PRO A 1050 -23.65 11.34 24.71
N VAL A 1051 -24.61 12.26 24.66
CA VAL A 1051 -25.24 12.69 23.40
C VAL A 1051 -24.22 13.51 22.61
N LEU A 1052 -23.69 12.92 21.54
CA LEU A 1052 -22.67 13.56 20.69
C LEU A 1052 -23.31 14.53 19.71
N PHE A 1053 -23.80 15.65 20.24
CA PHE A 1053 -24.25 16.79 19.44
C PHE A 1053 -23.18 17.16 18.40
N PRO A 1054 -23.58 17.55 17.17
CA PRO A 1054 -22.66 18.16 16.23
C PRO A 1054 -21.99 19.38 16.87
N LYS A 1055 -20.73 19.68 16.50
CA LYS A 1055 -20.24 21.07 16.66
C LYS A 1055 -21.31 21.95 15.99
N PRO A 1056 -21.82 23.01 16.64
CA PRO A 1056 -22.93 23.78 16.09
C PRO A 1056 -22.57 24.18 14.66
N LYS A 1057 -23.25 23.59 13.68
CA LYS A 1057 -23.13 24.02 12.29
C LYS A 1057 -23.55 25.48 12.31
N ARG A 1058 -22.71 26.40 11.81
CA ARG A 1058 -23.16 27.77 11.57
C ARG A 1058 -24.46 27.66 10.78
N VAL A 1059 -25.57 28.10 11.36
CA VAL A 1059 -26.88 28.05 10.72
C VAL A 1059 -26.86 29.13 9.64
N ARG A 1060 -26.25 28.79 8.51
CA ARG A 1060 -26.34 29.59 7.30
C ARG A 1060 -27.77 29.43 6.83
N VAL A 1061 -28.56 30.47 6.98
CA VAL A 1061 -29.91 30.51 6.39
C VAL A 1061 -29.73 30.33 4.89
N VAL A 1062 -30.13 29.17 4.37
CA VAL A 1062 -30.09 28.85 2.94
C VAL A 1062 -31.30 29.53 2.30
N LYS A 1063 -31.22 30.85 2.19
CA LYS A 1063 -32.16 31.61 1.36
C LYS A 1063 -31.90 31.22 -0.09
N TRP A 1064 -32.94 30.86 -0.84
CA TRP A 1064 -32.81 30.76 -2.30
C TRP A 1064 -32.53 32.17 -2.83
N HIS A 1065 -31.47 32.32 -3.62
CA HIS A 1065 -31.08 33.59 -4.21
C HIS A 1065 -31.54 33.62 -5.66
N ARG A 1066 -32.23 34.71 -6.04
CA ARG A 1066 -32.54 35.04 -7.43
C ARG A 1066 -31.24 35.02 -8.28
N PRO A 1067 -31.29 34.53 -9.53
CA PRO A 1067 -30.16 34.71 -10.45
C PRO A 1067 -29.95 36.21 -10.75
N PRO A 1068 -28.80 36.61 -11.33
CA PRO A 1068 -28.59 37.99 -11.78
C PRO A 1068 -29.62 38.42 -12.82
N ARG A 1069 -29.73 39.74 -13.08
CA ARG A 1069 -30.59 40.24 -14.16
C ARG A 1069 -30.18 39.67 -15.52
N GLY A 1070 -31.16 39.26 -16.32
CA GLY A 1070 -30.94 38.61 -17.61
C GLY A 1070 -30.39 37.18 -17.52
N TRP A 1071 -30.48 36.51 -16.36
CA TRP A 1071 -30.12 35.11 -16.17
C TRP A 1071 -31.31 34.28 -15.67
N VAL A 1072 -31.39 33.02 -16.08
CA VAL A 1072 -32.28 32.02 -15.46
C VAL A 1072 -31.52 31.13 -14.48
N LYS A 1073 -32.24 30.54 -13.53
CA LYS A 1073 -31.72 29.54 -12.58
C LYS A 1073 -32.30 28.17 -12.88
N LEU A 1074 -31.43 27.20 -13.19
CA LEU A 1074 -31.76 25.80 -13.38
C LEU A 1074 -31.38 25.01 -12.12
N ASN A 1075 -32.37 24.44 -11.43
CA ASN A 1075 -32.18 23.50 -10.33
C ASN A 1075 -32.43 22.05 -10.81
N THR A 1076 -31.52 21.10 -10.54
CA THR A 1076 -31.67 19.68 -10.99
C THR A 1076 -31.34 18.64 -9.93
N ASP A 1077 -32.11 17.55 -9.91
CA ASP A 1077 -31.99 16.36 -9.03
C ASP A 1077 -32.17 15.08 -9.88
N GLY A 1078 -31.35 14.05 -9.64
CA GLY A 1078 -31.42 12.76 -10.34
C GLY A 1078 -31.27 11.59 -9.38
N SER A 1079 -32.25 10.68 -9.35
CA SER A 1079 -32.27 9.59 -8.35
C SER A 1079 -32.54 8.21 -8.94
N SER A 1080 -31.97 7.19 -8.30
CA SER A 1080 -32.18 5.77 -8.59
C SER A 1080 -32.79 5.02 -7.39
N PHE A 1081 -33.48 3.91 -7.65
CA PHE A 1081 -33.97 2.94 -6.67
C PHE A 1081 -33.26 1.60 -6.86
N GLY A 1082 -32.08 1.50 -6.26
CA GLY A 1082 -31.05 0.51 -6.62
C GLY A 1082 -29.81 1.21 -7.17
N ASN A 1083 -28.75 0.45 -7.49
CA ASN A 1083 -27.59 0.98 -8.20
C ASN A 1083 -26.83 -0.16 -8.91
N PRO A 1084 -27.23 -0.58 -10.12
CA PRO A 1084 -28.31 -0.01 -10.93
C PRO A 1084 -29.72 -0.32 -10.40
N GLY A 1085 -30.71 0.44 -10.85
CA GLY A 1085 -32.11 0.31 -10.48
C GLY A 1085 -33.00 1.28 -11.27
N THR A 1086 -34.29 1.35 -10.95
CA THR A 1086 -35.23 2.25 -11.64
C THR A 1086 -34.88 3.71 -11.33
N SER A 1087 -34.72 4.52 -12.36
CA SER A 1087 -34.14 5.86 -12.30
C SER A 1087 -35.04 6.94 -12.92
N GLY A 1088 -34.91 8.17 -12.41
CA GLY A 1088 -35.60 9.34 -12.94
C GLY A 1088 -34.83 10.63 -12.68
N ALA A 1089 -35.10 11.62 -13.53
CA ALA A 1089 -34.59 12.99 -13.45
C ALA A 1089 -35.73 13.96 -13.16
N GLY A 1090 -35.42 15.10 -12.55
CA GLY A 1090 -36.33 16.23 -12.46
C GLY A 1090 -35.61 17.54 -12.21
N GLY A 1091 -36.24 18.65 -12.58
CA GLY A 1091 -35.66 19.97 -12.40
C GLY A 1091 -36.63 21.13 -12.62
N VAL A 1092 -36.15 22.32 -12.30
CA VAL A 1092 -36.95 23.55 -12.25
C VAL A 1092 -36.13 24.73 -12.79
N ILE A 1093 -36.71 25.49 -13.72
CA ILE A 1093 -36.14 26.72 -14.29
C ILE A 1093 -36.91 27.93 -13.75
N ARG A 1094 -36.19 28.96 -13.29
CA ARG A 1094 -36.76 30.23 -12.76
C ARG A 1094 -36.08 31.47 -13.33
N ASP A 1095 -36.79 32.59 -13.39
CA ASP A 1095 -36.26 33.89 -13.85
C ASP A 1095 -35.57 34.71 -12.74
N GLU A 1096 -35.18 35.96 -13.07
CA GLU A 1096 -34.61 36.94 -12.14
C GLU A 1096 -35.56 37.39 -11.02
N ASP A 1097 -36.88 37.22 -11.20
CA ASP A 1097 -37.88 37.44 -10.15
C ASP A 1097 -38.12 36.19 -9.28
N GLY A 1098 -37.64 35.03 -9.73
CA GLY A 1098 -37.91 33.73 -9.11
C GLY A 1098 -39.26 33.13 -9.47
N ARG A 1099 -39.92 33.65 -10.52
CA ARG A 1099 -41.11 33.02 -11.11
C ARG A 1099 -40.74 31.68 -11.73
N LEU A 1100 -41.67 30.74 -11.72
CA LEU A 1100 -41.50 29.43 -12.35
C LEU A 1100 -41.63 29.58 -13.88
N LEU A 1101 -40.56 29.27 -14.62
CA LEU A 1101 -40.58 29.23 -16.08
C LEU A 1101 -40.88 27.83 -16.61
N LEU A 1102 -40.31 26.80 -15.97
CA LEU A 1102 -40.57 25.40 -16.29
C LEU A 1102 -40.31 24.51 -15.07
N ALA A 1103 -41.13 23.49 -14.87
CA ALA A 1103 -40.77 22.30 -14.07
C ALA A 1103 -40.85 21.07 -14.97
N TYR A 1104 -39.96 20.09 -14.78
CA TYR A 1104 -39.96 18.85 -15.55
C TYR A 1104 -39.60 17.65 -14.68
N SER A 1105 -40.07 16.48 -15.09
CA SER A 1105 -39.69 15.16 -14.55
C SER A 1105 -39.65 14.17 -15.71
N VAL A 1106 -38.63 13.32 -15.78
CA VAL A 1106 -38.38 12.40 -16.90
C VAL A 1106 -37.99 11.01 -16.37
N PRO A 1107 -38.71 9.93 -16.76
CA PRO A 1107 -38.30 8.58 -16.42
C PRO A 1107 -37.07 8.17 -17.25
N LEU A 1108 -36.04 7.63 -16.60
CA LEU A 1108 -34.76 7.27 -17.24
C LEU A 1108 -34.56 5.75 -17.37
N GLY A 1109 -35.59 4.94 -17.12
CA GLY A 1109 -35.51 3.48 -17.18
C GLY A 1109 -34.66 2.88 -16.07
N LEU A 1110 -33.84 1.88 -16.40
CA LEU A 1110 -32.89 1.26 -15.47
C LEU A 1110 -31.51 1.90 -15.62
N GLY A 1111 -30.97 2.47 -14.53
CA GLY A 1111 -29.67 3.14 -14.56
C GLY A 1111 -28.98 3.20 -13.20
N THR A 1112 -27.83 3.87 -13.13
CA THR A 1112 -27.11 4.13 -11.87
C THR A 1112 -27.48 5.50 -11.31
N ASN A 1113 -27.18 5.77 -10.03
CA ASN A 1113 -27.41 7.12 -9.50
C ASN A 1113 -26.57 8.17 -10.26
N ASN A 1114 -25.33 7.84 -10.63
CA ASN A 1114 -24.46 8.74 -11.40
C ASN A 1114 -25.02 9.06 -12.79
N PHE A 1115 -25.69 8.09 -13.43
CA PHE A 1115 -26.40 8.28 -14.68
C PHE A 1115 -27.62 9.21 -14.50
N ALA A 1116 -28.44 8.97 -13.47
CA ALA A 1116 -29.63 9.78 -13.20
C ALA A 1116 -29.27 11.26 -12.93
N GLU A 1117 -28.24 11.50 -12.13
CA GLU A 1117 -27.69 12.82 -11.79
C GLU A 1117 -27.21 13.59 -13.03
N LEU A 1118 -26.40 12.95 -13.87
CA LEU A 1118 -25.88 13.56 -15.10
C LEU A 1118 -26.99 13.83 -16.12
N SER A 1119 -27.89 12.86 -16.31
CA SER A 1119 -29.01 12.96 -17.25
C SER A 1119 -30.01 14.04 -16.82
N SER A 1120 -30.20 14.24 -15.51
CA SER A 1120 -31.07 15.31 -15.00
C SER A 1120 -30.54 16.70 -15.32
N LEU A 1121 -29.23 16.90 -15.19
CA LEU A 1121 -28.58 18.14 -15.63
C LEU A 1121 -28.65 18.31 -17.15
N LEU A 1122 -28.35 17.26 -17.91
CA LEU A 1122 -28.38 17.29 -19.37
C LEU A 1122 -29.77 17.69 -19.90
N GLU A 1123 -30.82 17.06 -19.38
CA GLU A 1123 -32.21 17.35 -19.74
C GLU A 1123 -32.61 18.78 -19.38
N GLY A 1124 -32.16 19.29 -18.24
CA GLY A 1124 -32.38 20.68 -17.83
C GLY A 1124 -31.68 21.69 -18.73
N VAL A 1125 -30.42 21.41 -19.11
CA VAL A 1125 -29.62 22.23 -20.02
C VAL A 1125 -30.21 22.25 -21.43
N ARG A 1126 -30.62 21.08 -21.95
CA ARG A 1126 -31.37 20.97 -23.22
C ARG A 1126 -32.66 21.79 -23.20
N ARG A 1127 -33.40 21.78 -22.09
CA ARG A 1127 -34.63 22.58 -21.91
C ARG A 1127 -34.36 24.08 -21.81
N CYS A 1128 -33.26 24.52 -21.17
CA CYS A 1128 -32.83 25.91 -21.24
C CYS A 1128 -32.54 26.34 -22.69
N HIS A 1129 -31.79 25.52 -23.44
CA HIS A 1129 -31.45 25.80 -24.83
C HIS A 1129 -32.69 25.83 -25.75
N ALA A 1130 -33.63 24.89 -25.57
CA ALA A 1130 -34.89 24.85 -26.33
C ALA A 1130 -35.83 26.04 -26.03
N LEU A 1131 -35.66 26.70 -24.88
CA LEU A 1131 -36.39 27.93 -24.50
C LEU A 1131 -35.60 29.21 -24.79
N GLY A 1132 -34.44 29.13 -25.46
CA GLY A 1132 -33.60 30.29 -25.80
C GLY A 1132 -32.87 30.93 -24.61
N PHE A 1133 -32.72 30.21 -23.49
CA PHE A 1133 -32.06 30.74 -22.29
C PHE A 1133 -30.55 30.47 -22.32
N TYR A 1134 -29.79 31.41 -22.90
CA TYR A 1134 -28.33 31.32 -23.03
C TYR A 1134 -27.53 31.72 -21.77
N ARG A 1135 -28.20 32.27 -20.74
CA ARG A 1135 -27.59 32.71 -19.47
C ARG A 1135 -28.15 31.91 -18.29
N VAL A 1136 -27.39 30.92 -17.81
CA VAL A 1136 -27.92 29.88 -16.90
C VAL A 1136 -27.07 29.70 -15.64
N GLN A 1137 -27.63 30.03 -14.48
CA GLN A 1137 -27.06 29.64 -13.21
C GLN A 1137 -27.52 28.22 -12.87
N ILE A 1138 -26.58 27.27 -12.83
CA ILE A 1138 -26.84 25.85 -12.68
C ILE A 1138 -26.64 25.45 -11.22
N GLU A 1139 -27.66 24.87 -10.58
CA GLU A 1139 -27.63 24.43 -9.18
C GLU A 1139 -28.03 22.95 -9.06
N THR A 1140 -27.08 22.11 -8.66
CA THR A 1140 -27.32 20.71 -8.25
C THR A 1140 -26.63 20.44 -6.92
N ASP A 1141 -27.23 19.61 -6.06
CA ASP A 1141 -26.61 19.14 -4.82
C ASP A 1141 -25.56 18.04 -5.07
N SER A 1142 -25.58 17.41 -6.25
CA SER A 1142 -24.63 16.41 -6.71
C SER A 1142 -23.21 16.97 -6.83
N GLN A 1143 -22.48 16.92 -5.71
CA GLN A 1143 -21.07 17.28 -5.61
C GLN A 1143 -20.20 16.56 -6.66
N LEU A 1144 -20.63 15.38 -7.12
CA LEU A 1144 -19.97 14.58 -8.16
C LEU A 1144 -20.09 15.27 -9.53
N VAL A 1145 -21.30 15.66 -9.95
CA VAL A 1145 -21.52 16.38 -11.21
C VAL A 1145 -20.86 17.77 -11.18
N VAL A 1146 -20.99 18.53 -10.09
CA VAL A 1146 -20.28 19.82 -9.92
C VAL A 1146 -18.77 19.65 -10.07
N ASN A 1147 -18.19 18.58 -9.51
CA ASN A 1147 -16.77 18.29 -9.65
C ASN A 1147 -16.35 17.90 -11.08
N TRP A 1148 -17.26 17.35 -11.88
CA TRP A 1148 -16.98 17.04 -13.30
C TRP A 1148 -16.98 18.33 -14.13
N ILE A 1149 -17.94 19.23 -13.92
CA ILE A 1149 -18.01 20.55 -14.57
C ILE A 1149 -16.77 21.39 -14.22
N VAL A 1150 -16.47 21.56 -12.93
CA VAL A 1150 -15.33 22.38 -12.47
C VAL A 1150 -13.96 21.81 -12.91
N LYS A 1151 -13.88 20.52 -13.26
CA LYS A 1151 -12.67 19.87 -13.80
C LYS A 1151 -12.74 19.61 -15.31
N ASN A 1152 -13.81 20.06 -15.96
CA ASN A 1152 -14.18 19.78 -17.35
C ASN A 1152 -14.02 18.30 -17.77
N LYS A 1153 -14.39 17.35 -16.90
CA LYS A 1153 -14.16 15.91 -17.12
C LYS A 1153 -15.08 14.98 -16.32
N CYS A 1154 -15.84 14.13 -17.01
CA CYS A 1154 -16.37 12.89 -16.44
C CYS A 1154 -15.28 11.78 -16.43
N PRO A 1155 -15.17 10.94 -15.38
CA PRO A 1155 -14.28 9.79 -15.32
C PRO A 1155 -15.00 8.44 -15.58
N ILE A 1156 -16.28 8.44 -15.94
CA ILE A 1156 -17.11 7.23 -16.08
C ILE A 1156 -17.37 6.96 -17.57
N TRP A 1157 -16.74 5.91 -18.11
CA TRP A 1157 -16.74 5.60 -19.54
C TRP A 1157 -18.14 5.40 -20.15
N TYR A 1158 -19.05 4.74 -19.44
CA TYR A 1158 -20.42 4.52 -19.93
C TYR A 1158 -21.31 5.77 -19.86
N LEU A 1159 -20.75 6.91 -19.45
CA LEU A 1159 -21.36 8.23 -19.43
C LEU A 1159 -20.60 9.23 -20.32
N GLU A 1160 -19.61 8.80 -21.12
CA GLU A 1160 -18.82 9.69 -21.98
C GLU A 1160 -19.74 10.41 -22.99
N ASP A 1161 -20.61 9.68 -23.70
CA ASP A 1161 -21.59 10.25 -24.64
C ASP A 1161 -22.49 11.33 -23.98
N PHE A 1162 -23.09 11.02 -22.83
CA PHE A 1162 -23.96 11.93 -22.08
C PHE A 1162 -23.21 13.15 -21.51
N TRP A 1163 -21.92 12.97 -21.19
CA TRP A 1163 -21.05 14.04 -20.71
C TRP A 1163 -20.65 14.99 -21.86
N GLU A 1164 -20.36 14.45 -23.04
CA GLU A 1164 -20.00 15.22 -24.21
C GLU A 1164 -21.19 15.96 -24.84
N ASP A 1165 -22.39 15.36 -24.84
CA ASP A 1165 -23.67 16.03 -25.20
C ASP A 1165 -23.93 17.23 -24.27
N LEU A 1166 -23.74 17.03 -22.97
CA LEU A 1166 -23.80 18.10 -21.97
C LEU A 1166 -22.74 19.18 -22.22
N GLN A 1167 -21.49 18.81 -22.54
CA GLN A 1167 -20.46 19.79 -22.89
C GLN A 1167 -20.80 20.58 -24.16
N GLY A 1168 -21.35 19.93 -25.19
CA GLY A 1168 -21.79 20.57 -26.42
C GLY A 1168 -22.81 21.68 -26.14
N HIS A 1169 -23.82 21.40 -25.33
CA HIS A 1169 -24.77 22.43 -24.90
C HIS A 1169 -24.15 23.46 -23.94
N LEU A 1170 -23.37 23.07 -22.94
CA LEU A 1170 -22.73 23.99 -21.99
C LEU A 1170 -21.78 25.00 -22.69
N ASN A 1171 -21.12 24.61 -23.78
CA ASN A 1171 -20.27 25.50 -24.57
C ASN A 1171 -21.05 26.63 -25.29
N SER A 1172 -22.38 26.47 -25.46
CA SER A 1172 -23.26 27.50 -26.02
C SER A 1172 -23.91 28.40 -24.96
N LEU A 1173 -23.60 28.20 -23.67
CA LEU A 1173 -24.20 28.91 -22.54
C LEU A 1173 -23.16 29.76 -21.78
N GLU A 1174 -23.54 30.98 -21.41
CA GLU A 1174 -22.88 31.71 -20.34
C GLU A 1174 -23.43 31.16 -19.02
N TYR A 1175 -22.68 30.26 -18.36
CA TYR A 1175 -23.17 29.51 -17.20
C TYR A 1175 -22.31 29.66 -15.94
N THR A 1176 -22.95 29.52 -14.77
CA THR A 1176 -22.25 29.44 -13.47
C THR A 1176 -22.66 28.18 -12.70
N PRO A 1177 -21.75 27.21 -12.48
CA PRO A 1177 -22.05 26.00 -11.73
C PRO A 1177 -21.94 26.26 -10.22
N VAL A 1178 -23.07 26.22 -9.53
CA VAL A 1178 -23.20 26.46 -8.09
C VAL A 1178 -23.59 25.16 -7.39
N LYS A 1179 -22.89 24.83 -6.30
CA LYS A 1179 -23.27 23.66 -5.50
C LYS A 1179 -24.50 23.97 -4.63
N GLY A 1180 -25.54 23.15 -4.75
CA GLY A 1180 -26.70 23.13 -3.86
C GLY A 1180 -26.27 23.05 -2.38
N SER A 1181 -26.80 23.94 -1.55
CA SER A 1181 -26.27 24.20 -0.20
C SER A 1181 -26.97 23.43 0.93
N SER A 1182 -27.35 22.17 0.68
CA SER A 1182 -27.78 21.23 1.73
C SER A 1182 -27.37 19.79 1.43
N PRO A 1183 -26.85 19.02 2.42
CA PRO A 1183 -26.76 17.56 2.34
C PRO A 1183 -27.87 16.83 3.12
N HIS A 1184 -28.72 17.54 3.87
CA HIS A 1184 -29.58 16.96 4.94
C HIS A 1184 -30.97 17.62 5.03
N GLY A 1185 -31.43 18.29 3.99
CA GLY A 1185 -32.84 18.66 3.85
C GLY A 1185 -33.36 17.97 2.60
N GLN A 1186 -34.48 17.26 2.71
CA GLN A 1186 -35.29 16.96 1.53
C GLN A 1186 -35.62 18.30 0.85
N ILE A 1187 -35.58 18.35 -0.47
CA ILE A 1187 -36.12 19.50 -1.20
C ILE A 1187 -37.63 19.42 -1.03
N GLY A 1188 -38.14 20.14 -0.02
CA GLY A 1188 -39.56 20.29 0.21
C GLY A 1188 -40.17 21.04 -0.95
N TYR A 1189 -40.73 20.31 -1.91
CA TYR A 1189 -41.54 20.85 -2.99
C TYR A 1189 -42.87 21.37 -2.43
N ALA A 1190 -42.80 22.52 -1.74
CA ALA A 1190 -43.95 23.35 -1.44
C ALA A 1190 -44.45 23.98 -2.74
N LEU A 1191 -45.09 23.16 -3.57
CA LEU A 1191 -46.06 23.63 -4.55
C LEU A 1191 -47.24 24.21 -3.77
N PRO A 1192 -47.76 25.40 -4.14
CA PRO A 1192 -49.10 25.80 -3.75
C PRO A 1192 -50.10 24.70 -4.16
N GLU A 1193 -51.10 24.43 -3.33
CA GLU A 1193 -52.09 23.37 -3.57
C GLU A 1193 -52.80 23.56 -4.92
N ASP A 1194 -52.99 24.83 -5.30
CA ASP A 1194 -53.48 25.34 -6.58
C ASP A 1194 -52.87 24.64 -7.83
N ILE A 1195 -51.58 24.25 -7.78
CA ILE A 1195 -50.87 23.69 -8.93
C ILE A 1195 -51.06 22.17 -9.07
N MET A 1196 -51.34 21.44 -7.98
CA MET A 1196 -51.51 19.97 -8.05
C MET A 1196 -52.78 19.54 -8.81
N SER A 1197 -53.73 20.46 -9.01
CA SER A 1197 -54.95 20.23 -9.78
C SER A 1197 -54.75 20.15 -11.31
N LEU A 1198 -53.62 20.66 -11.83
CA LEU A 1198 -53.41 20.89 -13.27
C LEU A 1198 -52.58 19.82 -14.01
N LEU A 1199 -52.11 18.77 -13.33
CA LEU A 1199 -51.20 17.76 -13.91
C LEU A 1199 -51.73 16.31 -13.77
N PRO A 1200 -52.72 15.90 -14.59
CA PRO A 1200 -53.20 14.52 -14.61
C PRO A 1200 -52.11 13.57 -15.13
N GLY A 1201 -51.49 12.80 -14.24
CA GLY A 1201 -50.46 11.81 -14.57
C GLY A 1201 -49.29 11.70 -13.60
N PHE A 1202 -49.20 12.57 -12.57
CA PHE A 1202 -48.10 12.57 -11.60
C PHE A 1202 -47.99 11.24 -10.82
N PRO A 1203 -46.92 10.44 -10.95
CA PRO A 1203 -46.81 9.16 -10.24
C PRO A 1203 -46.46 9.35 -8.77
N LEU A 1204 -47.05 8.53 -7.89
CA LEU A 1204 -46.85 8.47 -6.43
C LEU A 1204 -45.42 8.11 -5.94
N TRP A 1205 -44.41 8.19 -6.81
CA TRP A 1205 -43.03 7.77 -6.54
C TRP A 1205 -42.20 8.80 -5.76
N LEU A 1206 -42.53 10.09 -5.85
CA LEU A 1206 -41.75 11.17 -5.21
C LEU A 1206 -42.03 11.35 -3.70
N SER A 1207 -43.12 10.80 -3.15
CA SER A 1207 -43.53 11.05 -1.75
C SER A 1207 -42.97 10.06 -0.71
N ARG A 1208 -42.01 9.20 -1.07
CA ARG A 1208 -41.53 8.08 -0.23
C ARG A 1208 -39.99 7.94 -0.08
N LYS A 1209 -39.24 9.05 -0.12
CA LYS A 1209 -37.81 9.10 0.25
C LYS A 1209 -37.53 10.21 1.26
#